data_AF-A0A7R8XDI4-F1
#
_entry.id   AF-A0A7R8XDI4-F1
#
_cell.length_a   1.000
_cell.length_b   1.000
_cell.length_c   1.000
_cell.angle_alpha   90.00
_cell.angle_beta   90.00
_cell.angle_gamma   90.00
#
_symmetry.space_group_name_H-M   'P 1'
#
loop_
_entity.id
_entity.type
_entity.pdbx_description
1 polymer ?
#
loop_
_entity_poly.entity_id
_entity_poly.type
_entity_poly.pdbx_seq_one_letter_code
_entity_poly.pdbx_strand_id
1 'polypeptide(L)'
;RDIHKHEINCLRDQTEILGDSHVLERYFLASKMQTQPKRWNALTARGYRLHVGPLAKFLYDELFKFLISQRGYAKETKVAYESIRDFMQRGMIIDYKRGNFFKVGTKGQILRATHGFNLMTNDELQNTYGDSSKWIVLEDFVKEFEDKHHTVFAFTDYFVLPSALVAARIIDWIDTTDKKPKPEEGYNIWKDMYDAMLSIYKVGDTTLDDGVFFQAIAENPDDFLIPCTEEIKDWIVALRKAKKTTFLITDSHEGFINNAAEFILGKNWRDYFDIIICDAQKPKFFSKTQPFHDHINGTCQYINHQELEAGKSYSVGNWGDLKKFLSVFSGKEDPKCVYMGDNIPLDVFAPPFYTDCSSIAVLEEMTAEAPEALYEYKNDLASQFWGSTFFNSVKHDFEELPSWIQTRNLNLLEYQSKSLLEEHGIKIQKFRLVENVAQAEEVARSFKPSEYVIKAQILAGGRGLGTFDNGFKGGVHLTKKFINVALFGFLLCSRENEMIQYVEQMVGHRLITKQTPRSGLLVRKVMVAESVDIVRETYLCVLLDRDSDGPVIVASPDGGVDIEEVALKTPDRIKHFKFDIFDGISDKMALDVADFLEFKGSLREETAKQVQQFWDMFKKVDATQLEINPLVETADGQVISVDGKIQFDDNAAFRQQHIFASQDFSESDPREVEAEKHKLNYIGMTGNIGCLVNGAGLAMATMDLIKLHGGEPANFLDVGGGVQENQVYHAFKLITSDWNVKAILVNVFGGIVNCAVIARGIMNALKSIQMTIPLVVRLEGNNVKEAKRILEESGENIIIANDLDEAARKVVATLS
;
A
#
# COMPACT_ATOMS: atom_id res chain seq x y z
N ARG A 1 8.19 -5.23 -25.29
CA ARG A 1 7.29 -5.08 -26.46
C ARG A 1 6.14 -6.09 -26.43
N ASP A 2 6.33 -7.31 -25.91
CA ASP A 2 5.22 -8.31 -25.83
C ASP A 2 4.37 -8.25 -24.55
N ILE A 3 4.78 -7.51 -23.52
CA ILE A 3 3.98 -7.31 -22.29
C ILE A 3 2.91 -6.20 -22.46
N HIS A 4 3.11 -5.25 -23.38
CA HIS A 4 2.21 -4.10 -23.55
C HIS A 4 0.95 -4.34 -24.40
N LYS A 5 0.90 -5.41 -25.22
CA LYS A 5 -0.27 -5.66 -26.07
C LYS A 5 -1.43 -6.36 -25.37
N HIS A 6 -1.17 -7.09 -24.28
CA HIS A 6 -2.21 -7.80 -23.53
C HIS A 6 -2.92 -6.88 -22.51
N GLU A 7 -2.18 -5.96 -21.88
CA GLU A 7 -2.73 -4.98 -20.93
C GLU A 7 -3.55 -3.86 -21.60
N ILE A 8 -3.19 -3.45 -22.82
CA ILE A 8 -3.94 -2.44 -23.58
C ILE A 8 -5.26 -3.02 -24.13
N ASN A 9 -5.30 -4.31 -24.46
CA ASN A 9 -6.55 -4.96 -24.91
C ASN A 9 -7.54 -5.20 -23.76
N CYS A 10 -7.05 -5.50 -22.54
CA CYS A 10 -7.92 -5.55 -21.35
C CYS A 10 -8.61 -4.20 -21.03
N LEU A 11 -7.95 -3.07 -21.31
CA LEU A 11 -8.54 -1.73 -21.12
C LEU A 11 -9.56 -1.36 -22.21
N ARG A 12 -9.46 -1.97 -23.40
CA ARG A 12 -10.37 -1.74 -24.51
C ARG A 12 -11.64 -2.60 -24.40
N ASP A 13 -11.53 -3.82 -23.91
CA ASP A 13 -12.69 -4.71 -23.75
C ASP A 13 -13.56 -4.35 -22.53
N GLN A 14 -13.01 -3.63 -21.54
CA GLN A 14 -13.82 -3.07 -20.43
C GLN A 14 -14.54 -1.75 -20.79
N THR A 15 -14.26 -1.16 -21.96
CA THR A 15 -14.90 0.10 -22.38
C THR A 15 -16.13 -0.08 -23.29
N GLU A 16 -16.47 -1.32 -23.70
CA GLU A 16 -17.70 -1.60 -24.48
C GLU A 16 -18.96 -1.83 -23.61
N ILE A 17 -18.88 -1.80 -22.27
CA ILE A 17 -20.02 -2.12 -21.38
C ILE A 17 -20.62 -0.89 -20.67
N LEU A 18 -20.00 0.29 -20.72
CA LEU A 18 -20.43 1.43 -19.90
C LEU A 18 -20.65 2.70 -20.72
N GLY A 19 -21.93 3.03 -20.88
CA GLY A 19 -22.41 4.24 -21.54
C GLY A 19 -22.05 5.52 -20.79
N ASP A 20 -21.66 6.53 -21.58
CA ASP A 20 -21.68 7.98 -21.32
C ASP A 20 -21.52 8.50 -19.87
N SER A 21 -20.29 8.45 -19.33
CA SER A 21 -19.78 9.42 -18.32
C SER A 21 -18.24 9.44 -18.23
N HIS A 22 -17.55 9.47 -19.38
CA HIS A 22 -16.13 9.06 -19.49
C HIS A 22 -15.02 10.03 -19.02
N VAL A 23 -15.32 11.25 -18.55
CA VAL A 23 -14.27 12.25 -18.22
C VAL A 23 -13.76 12.13 -16.78
N LEU A 24 -14.65 11.86 -15.83
CA LEU A 24 -14.33 11.96 -14.39
C LEU A 24 -14.01 10.60 -13.74
N GLU A 25 -14.61 9.49 -14.18
CA GLU A 25 -14.11 8.17 -13.78
C GLU A 25 -12.66 7.97 -14.23
N ARG A 26 -12.24 8.62 -15.32
CA ARG A 26 -10.84 8.61 -15.79
C ARG A 26 -9.93 9.60 -15.06
N TYR A 27 -10.47 10.74 -14.63
CA TYR A 27 -9.81 11.66 -13.70
C TYR A 27 -9.44 10.94 -12.39
N PHE A 28 -10.29 10.02 -11.95
CA PHE A 28 -10.05 9.21 -10.77
C PHE A 28 -9.34 7.87 -11.01
N LEU A 29 -9.41 7.27 -12.21
CA LEU A 29 -8.58 6.11 -12.60
C LEU A 29 -7.08 6.44 -12.63
N ALA A 30 -6.69 7.71 -12.70
CA ALA A 30 -5.32 8.15 -12.44
C ALA A 30 -4.84 7.72 -11.04
N SER A 31 -5.73 7.59 -10.05
CA SER A 31 -5.41 7.01 -8.73
C SER A 31 -5.24 5.48 -8.76
N LYS A 32 -5.89 4.78 -9.71
CA LYS A 32 -5.79 3.32 -9.86
C LYS A 32 -4.54 2.86 -10.61
N MET A 33 -3.85 3.74 -11.34
CA MET A 33 -2.56 3.41 -11.97
C MET A 33 -1.38 3.35 -10.99
N GLN A 34 -1.60 3.56 -9.68
CA GLN A 34 -0.53 3.62 -8.67
C GLN A 34 -0.22 2.30 -7.95
N THR A 35 -0.81 1.17 -8.35
CA THR A 35 -0.55 -0.13 -7.70
C THR A 35 0.62 -0.91 -8.32
N GLN A 36 1.81 -0.30 -8.45
CA GLN A 36 3.09 -1.04 -8.52
C GLN A 36 4.25 -0.24 -7.91
N PRO A 37 4.62 -0.46 -6.65
CA PRO A 37 5.77 0.19 -6.03
C PRO A 37 7.04 -0.64 -6.24
N LYS A 38 7.57 -0.73 -7.47
CA LYS A 38 8.94 -1.24 -7.70
C LYS A 38 9.63 -0.45 -8.84
N ARG A 39 10.63 0.36 -8.45
CA ARG A 39 11.73 0.94 -9.27
C ARG A 39 11.66 2.36 -9.87
N TRP A 40 10.81 3.28 -9.42
CA TRP A 40 10.83 4.67 -9.94
C TRP A 40 11.19 5.80 -8.96
N ASN A 41 11.64 5.49 -7.73
CA ASN A 41 12.02 6.50 -6.73
C ASN A 41 13.40 7.17 -6.95
N ALA A 42 14.01 7.03 -8.13
CA ALA A 42 15.35 7.61 -8.38
C ALA A 42 15.41 8.62 -9.54
N LEU A 43 14.30 8.87 -10.27
CA LEU A 43 14.30 9.75 -11.45
C LEU A 43 12.95 10.46 -11.64
N THR A 44 12.40 11.07 -10.58
CA THR A 44 11.39 12.12 -10.76
C THR A 44 12.11 13.38 -11.19
N ALA A 45 11.92 13.78 -12.45
CA ALA A 45 12.54 14.97 -13.04
C ALA A 45 12.13 16.24 -12.23
N ARG A 46 13.02 16.71 -11.36
CA ARG A 46 12.92 17.96 -10.57
C ARG A 46 13.11 19.22 -11.46
N GLY A 47 12.41 19.28 -12.59
CA GLY A 47 12.66 20.27 -13.67
C GLY A 47 12.08 21.66 -13.43
N TYR A 48 11.08 21.79 -12.56
CA TYR A 48 10.44 23.06 -12.19
C TYR A 48 9.92 22.91 -10.76
N ARG A 49 10.52 23.58 -9.78
CA ARG A 49 10.07 23.57 -8.39
C ARG A 49 9.79 24.99 -7.92
N LEU A 50 8.77 25.12 -7.10
CA LEU A 50 8.33 26.37 -6.52
C LEU A 50 8.64 26.36 -5.03
N HIS A 51 8.97 27.53 -4.48
CA HIS A 51 8.88 27.76 -3.04
C HIS A 51 7.39 27.85 -2.67
N VAL A 52 6.71 26.70 -2.56
CA VAL A 52 5.25 26.61 -2.49
C VAL A 52 4.68 27.40 -1.30
N GLY A 53 5.30 27.33 -0.13
CA GLY A 53 4.88 28.10 1.05
C GLY A 53 4.91 29.61 0.80
N PRO A 54 6.07 30.20 0.47
CA PRO A 54 6.19 31.62 0.10
C PRO A 54 5.23 32.05 -1.02
N LEU A 55 5.12 31.25 -2.08
CA LEU A 55 4.20 31.51 -3.20
C LEU A 55 2.74 31.56 -2.73
N ALA A 56 2.30 30.53 -2.00
CA ALA A 56 0.92 30.42 -1.53
C ALA A 56 0.55 31.57 -0.60
N LYS A 57 1.48 31.94 0.30
CA LYS A 57 1.32 33.09 1.19
C LYS A 57 1.21 34.40 0.43
N PHE A 58 2.08 34.64 -0.56
CA PHE A 58 2.06 35.84 -1.39
C PHE A 58 0.73 35.99 -2.13
N LEU A 59 0.28 34.93 -2.78
CA LEU A 59 -0.99 34.91 -3.51
C LEU A 59 -2.19 35.15 -2.59
N TYR A 60 -2.20 34.51 -1.41
CA TYR A 60 -3.19 34.76 -0.36
C TYR A 60 -3.24 36.24 0.05
N ASP A 61 -2.06 36.86 0.23
CA ASP A 61 -1.94 38.25 0.65
C ASP A 61 -2.45 39.23 -0.43
N GLU A 62 -2.09 39.01 -1.70
CA GLU A 62 -2.52 39.86 -2.82
C GLU A 62 -4.01 39.70 -3.14
N LEU A 63 -4.56 38.48 -3.05
CA LEU A 63 -6.01 38.25 -3.19
C LEU A 63 -6.80 39.08 -2.17
N PHE A 64 -6.44 39.00 -0.88
CA PHE A 64 -7.12 39.78 0.14
C PHE A 64 -6.90 41.28 -0.02
N LYS A 65 -5.71 41.72 -0.43
CA LYS A 65 -5.43 43.13 -0.70
C LYS A 65 -6.33 43.68 -1.80
N PHE A 66 -6.53 42.95 -2.89
CA PHE A 66 -7.46 43.32 -3.94
C PHE A 66 -8.90 43.37 -3.41
N LEU A 67 -9.36 42.32 -2.73
CA LEU A 67 -10.73 42.24 -2.23
C LEU A 67 -11.06 43.35 -1.22
N ILE A 68 -10.16 43.63 -0.29
CA ILE A 68 -10.35 44.70 0.70
C ILE A 68 -10.32 46.08 0.03
N SER A 69 -9.35 46.34 -0.85
CA SER A 69 -9.16 47.69 -1.42
C SER A 69 -10.09 48.01 -2.60
N GLN A 70 -10.44 47.03 -3.43
CA GLN A 70 -11.17 47.21 -4.68
C GLN A 70 -12.61 46.67 -4.65
N ARG A 71 -12.94 45.81 -3.68
CA ARG A 71 -14.28 45.20 -3.54
C ARG A 71 -14.95 45.48 -2.20
N GLY A 72 -14.25 46.12 -1.26
CA GLY A 72 -14.83 46.60 0.00
C GLY A 72 -15.08 45.51 1.05
N TYR A 73 -14.36 44.39 0.97
CA TYR A 73 -14.37 43.37 2.03
C TYR A 73 -13.74 43.93 3.32
N ALA A 74 -14.23 43.46 4.47
CA ALA A 74 -13.74 43.90 5.78
C ALA A 74 -12.31 43.39 6.02
N LYS A 75 -11.49 44.16 6.74
CA LYS A 75 -10.09 43.78 7.01
C LYS A 75 -10.00 42.52 7.86
N GLU A 76 -10.98 42.35 8.75
CA GLU A 76 -11.12 41.25 9.70
C GLU A 76 -11.43 39.91 9.00
N THR A 77 -11.85 39.93 7.72
CA THR A 77 -12.01 38.71 6.93
C THR A 77 -10.67 37.99 6.73
N LYS A 78 -9.56 38.75 6.63
CA LYS A 78 -8.20 38.21 6.50
C LYS A 78 -7.65 37.79 7.86
N VAL A 79 -7.21 36.53 7.96
CA VAL A 79 -6.48 35.98 9.11
C VAL A 79 -5.03 35.64 8.74
N ALA A 80 -4.22 35.24 9.70
CA ALA A 80 -2.86 34.78 9.45
C ALA A 80 -2.86 33.52 8.55
N TYR A 81 -2.08 33.54 7.47
CA TYR A 81 -1.99 32.44 6.52
C TYR A 81 -1.64 31.12 7.23
N GLU A 82 -0.68 31.17 8.15
CA GLU A 82 -0.16 30.02 8.88
C GLU A 82 -1.22 29.34 9.75
N SER A 83 -2.27 30.06 10.18
CA SER A 83 -3.35 29.51 11.00
C SER A 83 -4.38 28.70 10.20
N ILE A 84 -4.42 28.85 8.88
CA ILE A 84 -5.45 28.23 8.03
C ILE A 84 -4.89 27.42 6.86
N ARG A 85 -3.57 27.47 6.62
CA ARG A 85 -2.92 26.77 5.48
C ARG A 85 -3.19 25.27 5.42
N ASP A 86 -3.46 24.62 6.55
CA ASP A 86 -3.78 23.18 6.59
C ASP A 86 -5.08 22.82 5.85
N PHE A 87 -5.94 23.80 5.57
CA PHE A 87 -7.14 23.62 4.74
C PHE A 87 -6.82 23.51 3.24
N MET A 88 -5.60 23.81 2.79
CA MET A 88 -5.25 23.67 1.38
C MET A 88 -4.98 22.22 1.01
N GLN A 89 -5.69 21.72 -0.01
CA GLN A 89 -5.38 20.46 -0.66
C GLN A 89 -5.65 20.55 -2.17
N ARG A 90 -4.69 20.12 -2.98
CA ARG A 90 -4.87 20.04 -4.44
C ARG A 90 -5.96 19.02 -4.76
N GLY A 91 -6.85 19.36 -5.70
CA GLY A 91 -7.96 18.51 -6.14
C GLY A 91 -9.28 18.75 -5.41
N MET A 92 -9.32 19.69 -4.46
CA MET A 92 -10.58 20.13 -3.85
C MET A 92 -11.48 20.84 -4.86
N ILE A 93 -12.79 20.77 -4.62
CA ILE A 93 -13.83 21.44 -5.42
C ILE A 93 -14.61 22.39 -4.53
N ILE A 94 -15.05 23.54 -5.06
CA ILE A 94 -15.99 24.44 -4.40
C ILE A 94 -17.26 24.61 -5.23
N ASP A 95 -18.42 24.55 -4.58
CA ASP A 95 -19.71 25.04 -5.06
C ASP A 95 -19.88 26.48 -4.57
N TYR A 96 -19.59 27.46 -5.43
CA TYR A 96 -19.66 28.89 -5.08
C TYR A 96 -21.08 29.37 -4.83
N LYS A 97 -22.08 28.68 -5.38
CA LYS A 97 -23.48 29.03 -5.15
C LYS A 97 -23.83 28.74 -3.69
N ARG A 98 -23.40 27.61 -3.15
CA ARG A 98 -23.74 27.16 -1.79
C ARG A 98 -22.66 27.44 -0.73
N GLY A 99 -21.46 27.84 -1.14
CA GLY A 99 -20.35 28.11 -0.22
C GLY A 99 -19.72 26.83 0.35
N ASN A 100 -19.84 25.72 -0.37
CA ASN A 100 -19.43 24.40 0.13
C ASN A 100 -18.19 23.89 -0.62
N PHE A 101 -17.26 23.29 0.10
CA PHE A 101 -16.06 22.66 -0.43
C PHE A 101 -16.15 21.14 -0.31
N PHE A 102 -15.57 20.42 -1.27
CA PHE A 102 -15.58 18.96 -1.32
C PHE A 102 -14.18 18.39 -1.55
N LYS A 103 -13.90 17.33 -0.81
CA LYS A 103 -13.01 16.26 -1.24
C LYS A 103 -13.85 15.15 -1.86
N VAL A 104 -13.53 14.80 -3.10
CA VAL A 104 -14.25 13.78 -3.87
C VAL A 104 -13.38 12.54 -4.06
N GLY A 105 -14.01 11.37 -3.99
CA GLY A 105 -13.36 10.07 -4.12
C GLY A 105 -13.44 9.53 -5.53
N THR A 106 -12.84 8.36 -5.74
CA THR A 106 -12.56 7.86 -7.09
C THR A 106 -13.77 7.53 -7.97
N LYS A 107 -14.98 7.53 -7.40
CA LYS A 107 -16.24 7.30 -8.11
C LYS A 107 -17.10 8.58 -8.14
N GLY A 108 -16.51 9.73 -7.85
CA GLY A 108 -17.21 11.02 -7.77
C GLY A 108 -18.03 11.20 -6.49
N GLN A 109 -17.95 10.29 -5.52
CA GLN A 109 -18.64 10.42 -4.24
C GLN A 109 -17.96 11.48 -3.35
N ILE A 110 -18.74 12.21 -2.55
CA ILE A 110 -18.19 13.17 -1.59
C ILE A 110 -17.59 12.38 -0.41
N LEU A 111 -16.28 12.55 -0.17
CA LEU A 111 -15.56 11.93 0.95
C LEU A 111 -15.56 12.82 2.20
N ARG A 112 -15.44 14.13 1.99
CA ARG A 112 -15.48 15.14 3.05
C ARG A 112 -16.03 16.43 2.47
N ALA A 113 -16.80 17.18 3.25
CA ALA A 113 -17.29 18.48 2.84
C ALA A 113 -17.28 19.50 3.97
N THR A 114 -17.10 20.77 3.60
CA THR A 114 -17.21 21.89 4.54
C THR A 114 -18.06 23.00 3.96
N HIS A 115 -18.73 23.76 4.82
CA HIS A 115 -19.30 25.06 4.51
C HIS A 115 -18.38 26.15 5.04
N GLY A 116 -17.70 26.89 4.16
CA GLY A 116 -16.51 27.64 4.56
C GLY A 116 -15.49 26.72 5.22
N PHE A 117 -15.05 27.03 6.44
CA PHE A 117 -14.17 26.15 7.23
C PHE A 117 -14.92 25.12 8.10
N ASN A 118 -16.26 25.19 8.17
CA ASN A 118 -17.06 24.37 9.06
C ASN A 118 -17.37 23.01 8.43
N LEU A 119 -17.07 21.92 9.13
CA LEU A 119 -17.36 20.57 8.64
C LEU A 119 -18.88 20.33 8.51
N MET A 120 -19.31 19.82 7.35
CA MET A 120 -20.70 19.45 7.13
C MET A 120 -20.98 18.04 7.64
N THR A 121 -22.12 17.87 8.29
CA THR A 121 -22.67 16.57 8.70
C THR A 121 -23.25 15.80 7.51
N ASN A 122 -23.42 14.48 7.68
CA ASN A 122 -24.07 13.64 6.67
C ASN A 122 -25.52 14.10 6.39
N ASP A 123 -26.24 14.58 7.40
CA ASP A 123 -27.59 15.10 7.23
C ASP A 123 -27.60 16.41 6.42
N GLU A 124 -26.68 17.33 6.69
CA GLU A 124 -26.53 18.56 5.89
C GLU A 124 -26.16 18.25 4.44
N LEU A 125 -25.26 17.28 4.23
CA LEU A 125 -24.91 16.79 2.90
C LEU A 125 -26.12 16.19 2.18
N GLN A 126 -26.86 15.31 2.85
CA GLN A 126 -28.04 14.65 2.29
C GLN A 126 -29.14 15.66 1.95
N ASN A 127 -29.37 16.64 2.83
CA ASN A 127 -30.37 17.69 2.61
C ASN A 127 -29.96 18.65 1.48
N THR A 128 -28.67 18.91 1.31
CA THR A 128 -28.17 19.87 0.32
C THR A 128 -27.99 19.27 -1.07
N TYR A 129 -27.49 18.04 -1.14
CA TYR A 129 -27.04 17.38 -2.38
C TYR A 129 -27.76 16.06 -2.68
N GLY A 130 -28.66 15.60 -1.81
CA GLY A 130 -29.30 14.29 -1.96
C GLY A 130 -28.32 13.16 -1.66
N ASP A 131 -28.44 12.05 -2.39
CA ASP A 131 -27.58 10.88 -2.21
C ASP A 131 -26.11 11.20 -2.52
N SER A 132 -25.31 11.42 -1.46
CA SER A 132 -23.89 11.77 -1.53
C SER A 132 -23.01 10.66 -2.14
N SER A 133 -23.55 9.44 -2.28
CA SER A 133 -22.89 8.32 -2.96
C SER A 133 -22.89 8.47 -4.49
N LYS A 134 -23.72 9.37 -5.03
CA LYS A 134 -23.89 9.63 -6.47
C LYS A 134 -23.87 11.11 -6.78
N TRP A 135 -22.85 11.84 -6.35
CA TRP A 135 -22.87 13.28 -6.60
C TRP A 135 -22.83 13.61 -8.10
N ILE A 136 -23.99 14.07 -8.57
CA ILE A 136 -24.44 14.23 -9.96
C ILE A 136 -24.03 15.59 -10.56
N VAL A 137 -22.99 16.24 -10.01
CA VAL A 137 -22.43 17.47 -10.61
C VAL A 137 -21.29 17.16 -11.59
N LEU A 138 -21.00 15.87 -11.83
CA LEU A 138 -20.06 15.45 -12.88
C LEU A 138 -20.50 15.90 -14.29
N GLU A 139 -21.80 15.86 -14.60
CA GLU A 139 -22.28 16.25 -15.93
C GLU A 139 -22.24 17.76 -16.15
N ASP A 140 -22.58 18.54 -15.11
CA ASP A 140 -22.54 20.01 -15.18
C ASP A 140 -21.10 20.53 -15.13
N PHE A 141 -20.21 19.94 -14.33
CA PHE A 141 -18.78 20.26 -14.33
C PHE A 141 -18.13 20.04 -15.71
N VAL A 142 -18.50 18.96 -16.41
CA VAL A 142 -17.99 18.67 -17.77
C VAL A 142 -18.62 19.59 -18.82
N LYS A 143 -19.91 19.93 -18.72
CA LYS A 143 -20.59 20.86 -19.63
C LYS A 143 -20.15 22.31 -19.42
N GLU A 144 -19.94 22.74 -18.18
CA GLU A 144 -19.60 24.13 -17.83
C GLU A 144 -18.13 24.49 -18.10
N PHE A 145 -17.24 23.53 -18.36
CA PHE A 145 -15.88 23.83 -18.86
C PHE A 145 -15.90 24.64 -20.19
N GLU A 146 -17.06 24.69 -20.87
CA GLU A 146 -17.28 25.47 -22.08
C GLU A 146 -18.00 26.82 -21.84
N ASP A 147 -18.51 27.11 -20.63
CA ASP A 147 -19.41 28.24 -20.36
C ASP A 147 -18.88 29.25 -19.32
N LYS A 148 -19.24 30.53 -19.45
CA LYS A 148 -18.62 31.64 -18.67
C LYS A 148 -19.19 31.84 -17.25
N HIS A 149 -20.11 31.00 -16.78
CA HIS A 149 -20.87 31.19 -15.53
C HIS A 149 -20.68 30.03 -14.56
N HIS A 150 -19.42 29.74 -14.23
CA HIS A 150 -19.01 28.65 -13.33
C HIS A 150 -19.73 28.75 -11.97
N THR A 151 -20.55 27.76 -11.64
CA THR A 151 -21.09 27.59 -10.27
C THR A 151 -20.17 26.74 -9.40
N VAL A 152 -19.27 25.98 -10.04
CA VAL A 152 -18.30 25.07 -9.42
C VAL A 152 -16.90 25.35 -9.93
N PHE A 153 -15.88 25.20 -9.07
CA PHE A 153 -14.48 25.37 -9.43
C PHE A 153 -13.59 24.33 -8.75
N ALA A 154 -12.52 23.91 -9.41
CA ALA A 154 -11.56 22.92 -8.89
C ALA A 154 -10.17 23.56 -8.68
N PHE A 155 -9.60 23.35 -7.50
CA PHE A 155 -8.27 23.86 -7.14
C PHE A 155 -7.20 22.86 -7.59
N THR A 156 -6.71 22.99 -8.82
CA THR A 156 -5.91 21.94 -9.49
C THR A 156 -4.40 22.17 -9.52
N ASP A 157 -3.94 23.39 -9.23
CA ASP A 157 -2.53 23.78 -9.22
C ASP A 157 -2.20 24.73 -8.05
N TYR A 158 -0.90 24.97 -7.86
CA TYR A 158 -0.37 25.80 -6.76
C TYR A 158 -0.70 27.30 -6.89
N PHE A 159 -1.07 27.76 -8.09
CA PHE A 159 -1.38 29.17 -8.35
C PHE A 159 -2.83 29.50 -7.95
N VAL A 160 -3.75 28.55 -8.08
CA VAL A 160 -5.15 28.74 -7.68
C VAL A 160 -5.43 28.26 -6.25
N LEU A 161 -4.62 27.36 -5.70
CA LEU A 161 -4.87 26.74 -4.38
C LEU A 161 -5.11 27.74 -3.22
N PRO A 162 -4.35 28.86 -3.09
CA PRO A 162 -4.57 29.83 -2.02
C PRO A 162 -5.95 30.52 -2.07
N SER A 163 -6.60 30.54 -3.24
CA SER A 163 -7.94 31.10 -3.38
C SER A 163 -9.01 30.29 -2.64
N ALA A 164 -8.76 29.01 -2.34
CA ALA A 164 -9.64 28.19 -1.49
C ALA A 164 -9.73 28.74 -0.07
N LEU A 165 -8.58 29.13 0.51
CA LEU A 165 -8.51 29.75 1.84
C LEU A 165 -9.29 31.06 1.89
N VAL A 166 -9.09 31.90 0.88
CA VAL A 166 -9.76 33.20 0.76
C VAL A 166 -11.27 33.01 0.62
N ALA A 167 -11.71 32.12 -0.27
CA ALA A 167 -13.12 31.83 -0.47
C ALA A 167 -13.78 31.30 0.82
N ALA A 168 -13.15 30.34 1.51
CA ALA A 168 -13.68 29.78 2.76
C ALA A 168 -13.80 30.86 3.86
N ARG A 169 -12.81 31.76 3.97
CA ARG A 169 -12.84 32.88 4.92
C ARG A 169 -13.93 33.90 4.61
N ILE A 170 -14.15 34.20 3.34
CA ILE A 170 -15.22 35.09 2.91
C ILE A 170 -16.58 34.49 3.24
N ILE A 171 -16.78 33.19 2.97
CA ILE A 171 -18.02 32.47 3.27
C ILE A 171 -18.32 32.55 4.77
N ASP A 172 -17.37 32.17 5.62
CA ASP A 172 -17.51 32.27 7.07
C ASP A 172 -17.83 33.71 7.52
N TRP A 173 -17.19 34.71 6.93
CA TRP A 173 -17.42 36.11 7.29
C TRP A 173 -18.82 36.57 6.87
N ILE A 174 -19.24 36.29 5.63
CA ILE A 174 -20.60 36.59 5.15
C ILE A 174 -21.64 36.01 6.11
N ASP A 175 -21.43 34.77 6.56
CA ASP A 175 -22.30 34.07 7.50
C ASP A 175 -22.43 34.73 8.87
N THR A 176 -21.46 35.55 9.28
CA THR A 176 -21.51 36.33 10.53
C THR A 176 -22.16 37.71 10.37
N THR A 177 -22.55 38.08 9.15
CA THR A 177 -23.09 39.41 8.85
C THR A 177 -24.56 39.34 8.42
N ASP A 178 -25.24 40.49 8.46
CA ASP A 178 -26.58 40.64 7.86
C ASP A 178 -26.58 40.48 6.32
N LYS A 179 -25.43 40.21 5.70
CA LYS A 179 -25.26 39.96 4.27
C LYS A 179 -25.37 38.49 3.88
N LYS A 180 -25.67 37.59 4.83
CA LYS A 180 -25.89 36.16 4.53
C LYS A 180 -27.01 36.04 3.48
N PRO A 181 -26.71 35.49 2.28
CA PRO A 181 -27.69 35.40 1.21
C PRO A 181 -28.78 34.39 1.58
N LYS A 182 -29.97 34.56 0.98
CA LYS A 182 -30.96 33.48 1.03
C LYS A 182 -30.49 32.27 0.21
N PRO A 183 -30.92 31.04 0.54
CA PRO A 183 -30.49 29.84 -0.18
C PRO A 183 -30.66 29.91 -1.70
N GLU A 184 -31.69 30.60 -2.18
CA GLU A 184 -31.99 30.81 -3.60
C GLU A 184 -31.05 31.83 -4.30
N GLU A 185 -30.42 32.74 -3.55
CA GLU A 185 -29.55 33.81 -4.07
C GLU A 185 -28.09 33.35 -4.17
N GLY A 186 -27.63 32.53 -3.23
CA GLY A 186 -26.24 32.02 -3.16
C GLY A 186 -25.19 33.08 -2.80
N TYR A 187 -23.94 32.65 -2.57
CA TYR A 187 -22.87 33.56 -2.07
C TYR A 187 -22.38 34.59 -3.10
N ASN A 188 -22.49 34.31 -4.40
CA ASN A 188 -22.10 35.20 -5.51
C ASN A 188 -20.69 35.85 -5.37
N ILE A 189 -19.75 35.16 -4.73
CA ILE A 189 -18.38 35.67 -4.53
C ILE A 189 -17.43 35.36 -5.70
N TRP A 190 -17.83 34.46 -6.61
CA TRP A 190 -16.98 34.00 -7.71
C TRP A 190 -16.48 35.15 -8.59
N LYS A 191 -17.36 36.12 -8.91
CA LYS A 191 -16.98 37.26 -9.75
C LYS A 191 -15.85 38.08 -9.11
N ASP A 192 -15.96 38.38 -7.82
CA ASP A 192 -14.95 39.15 -7.10
C ASP A 192 -13.63 38.38 -6.97
N MET A 193 -13.72 37.07 -6.69
CA MET A 193 -12.56 36.17 -6.66
C MET A 193 -11.87 36.08 -8.02
N TYR A 194 -12.65 35.96 -9.09
CA TYR A 194 -12.15 35.88 -10.45
C TYR A 194 -11.49 37.20 -10.89
N ASP A 195 -12.10 38.34 -10.59
CA ASP A 195 -11.50 39.65 -10.85
C ASP A 195 -10.18 39.84 -10.08
N ALA A 196 -10.12 39.35 -8.83
CA ALA A 196 -8.89 39.37 -8.03
C ALA A 196 -7.80 38.51 -8.68
N MET A 197 -8.12 37.27 -9.09
CA MET A 197 -7.18 36.39 -9.79
C MET A 197 -6.70 36.99 -11.12
N LEU A 198 -7.61 37.59 -11.91
CA LEU A 198 -7.24 38.29 -13.15
C LEU A 198 -6.30 39.47 -12.89
N SER A 199 -6.46 40.19 -11.78
CA SER A 199 -5.54 41.28 -11.44
C SER A 199 -4.14 40.80 -11.09
N ILE A 200 -4.03 39.62 -10.49
CA ILE A 200 -2.76 39.00 -10.09
C ILE A 200 -2.04 38.41 -11.32
N TYR A 201 -2.78 37.71 -12.18
CA TYR A 201 -2.27 36.99 -13.35
C TYR A 201 -2.48 37.73 -14.67
N LYS A 202 -2.62 39.06 -14.63
CA LYS A 202 -2.82 39.86 -15.85
C LYS A 202 -1.62 39.72 -16.80
N VAL A 203 -1.87 39.21 -18.00
CA VAL A 203 -0.89 39.17 -19.10
C VAL A 203 -0.90 40.53 -19.80
N GLY A 204 0.28 41.13 -19.98
CA GLY A 204 0.44 42.46 -20.61
C GLY A 204 0.76 42.36 -22.10
N ASP A 205 0.45 43.39 -22.89
CA ASP A 205 0.67 43.39 -24.35
C ASP A 205 2.16 43.52 -24.75
N THR A 206 3.04 43.98 -23.84
CA THR A 206 4.43 44.34 -24.19
C THR A 206 5.44 43.80 -23.18
N THR A 207 5.94 42.60 -23.47
CA THR A 207 7.24 42.02 -23.01
C THR A 207 7.42 41.64 -21.54
N LEU A 208 6.62 42.15 -20.61
CA LEU A 208 6.52 41.68 -19.22
C LEU A 208 5.04 41.72 -18.83
N ASP A 209 4.54 40.63 -18.28
CA ASP A 209 3.14 40.54 -17.88
C ASP A 209 2.83 41.59 -16.78
N ASP A 210 1.78 42.39 -17.01
CA ASP A 210 1.38 43.50 -16.15
C ASP A 210 0.90 43.06 -14.74
N GLY A 211 0.66 41.77 -14.55
CA GLY A 211 0.16 41.17 -13.32
C GLY A 211 1.17 41.22 -12.18
N VAL A 212 0.66 41.45 -10.98
CA VAL A 212 1.47 41.56 -9.75
C VAL A 212 2.31 40.30 -9.52
N PHE A 213 1.80 39.12 -9.90
CA PHE A 213 2.52 37.86 -9.78
C PHE A 213 3.77 37.84 -10.68
N PHE A 214 3.62 38.16 -11.96
CA PHE A 214 4.72 38.08 -12.91
C PHE A 214 5.81 39.12 -12.63
N GLN A 215 5.41 40.32 -12.18
CA GLN A 215 6.34 41.34 -11.70
C GLN A 215 7.13 40.87 -10.47
N ALA A 216 6.45 40.27 -9.49
CA ALA A 216 7.12 39.76 -8.29
C ALA A 216 8.15 38.67 -8.61
N ILE A 217 7.82 37.74 -9.53
CA ILE A 217 8.75 36.71 -10.00
C ILE A 217 9.94 37.34 -10.75
N ALA A 218 9.69 38.34 -11.60
CA ALA A 218 10.76 38.99 -12.37
C ALA A 218 11.71 39.80 -11.46
N GLU A 219 11.20 40.44 -10.42
CA GLU A 219 11.99 41.24 -9.47
C GLU A 219 12.75 40.37 -8.46
N ASN A 220 12.11 39.33 -7.91
CA ASN A 220 12.67 38.48 -6.85
C ASN A 220 12.41 37.00 -7.14
N PRO A 221 13.03 36.41 -8.18
CA PRO A 221 12.74 35.03 -8.58
C PRO A 221 13.09 34.00 -7.50
N ASP A 222 14.12 34.24 -6.70
CA ASP A 222 14.59 33.34 -5.62
C ASP A 222 13.56 33.17 -4.49
N ASP A 223 12.62 34.11 -4.32
CA ASP A 223 11.58 33.99 -3.30
C ASP A 223 10.51 32.93 -3.68
N PHE A 224 10.43 32.57 -4.96
CA PHE A 224 9.31 31.79 -5.51
C PHE A 224 9.73 30.60 -6.36
N LEU A 225 10.88 30.69 -7.04
CA LEU A 225 11.38 29.68 -7.96
C LEU A 225 12.59 29.00 -7.35
N ILE A 226 12.72 27.68 -7.57
CA ILE A 226 13.88 26.91 -7.13
C ILE A 226 14.74 26.58 -8.35
N PRO A 227 16.04 26.91 -8.36
CA PRO A 227 16.94 26.53 -9.44
C PRO A 227 16.98 25.02 -9.67
N CYS A 228 17.03 24.61 -10.93
CA CYS A 228 17.13 23.20 -11.28
C CYS A 228 18.53 22.67 -10.94
N THR A 229 18.60 21.45 -10.39
CA THR A 229 19.86 20.79 -10.04
C THR A 229 20.66 20.44 -11.30
N GLU A 230 22.00 20.49 -11.22
CA GLU A 230 22.89 20.10 -12.34
C GLU A 230 22.61 18.68 -12.86
N GLU A 231 22.25 17.75 -11.97
CA GLU A 231 21.87 16.37 -12.32
C GLU A 231 20.78 16.29 -13.40
N ILE A 232 19.82 17.22 -13.39
CA ILE A 232 18.69 17.23 -14.33
C ILE A 232 19.07 17.92 -15.62
N LYS A 233 19.84 19.02 -15.53
CA LYS A 233 20.42 19.67 -16.70
C LYS A 233 21.27 18.66 -17.48
N ASP A 234 22.12 17.92 -16.78
CA ASP A 234 22.94 16.84 -17.34
C ASP A 234 22.09 15.71 -17.93
N TRP A 235 20.97 15.35 -17.29
CA TRP A 235 20.05 14.35 -17.82
C TRP A 235 19.40 14.80 -19.13
N ILE A 236 18.94 16.04 -19.23
CA ILE A 236 18.38 16.59 -20.47
C ILE A 236 19.46 16.60 -21.57
N VAL A 237 20.68 17.01 -21.23
CA VAL A 237 21.83 16.96 -22.16
C VAL A 237 22.13 15.52 -22.60
N ALA A 238 22.05 14.55 -21.69
CA ALA A 238 22.26 13.13 -22.00
C ALA A 238 21.19 12.58 -22.95
N LEU A 239 19.92 12.97 -22.78
CA LEU A 239 18.84 12.63 -23.71
C LEU A 239 19.14 13.14 -25.12
N ARG A 240 19.55 14.40 -25.25
CA ARG A 240 19.94 15.00 -26.53
C ARG A 240 21.15 14.30 -27.16
N LYS A 241 22.19 14.00 -26.37
CA LYS A 241 23.36 13.20 -26.80
C LYS A 241 22.95 11.81 -27.31
N ALA A 242 21.92 11.22 -26.71
CA ALA A 242 21.32 9.95 -27.15
C ALA A 242 20.35 10.10 -28.34
N LYS A 243 20.37 11.24 -29.05
CA LYS A 243 19.53 11.57 -30.20
C LYS A 243 18.03 11.47 -29.90
N LYS A 244 17.64 11.83 -28.67
CA LYS A 244 16.24 12.09 -28.33
C LYS A 244 15.94 13.56 -28.60
N THR A 245 14.78 13.83 -29.17
CA THR A 245 14.29 15.20 -29.37
C THR A 245 13.65 15.68 -28.09
N THR A 246 14.01 16.88 -27.64
CA THR A 246 13.43 17.52 -26.45
C THR A 246 12.58 18.71 -26.86
N PHE A 247 11.47 18.95 -26.18
CA PHE A 247 10.59 20.08 -26.48
C PHE A 247 10.00 20.65 -25.20
N LEU A 248 9.64 21.93 -25.23
CA LEU A 248 8.92 22.62 -24.15
C LEU A 248 7.55 23.08 -24.68
N ILE A 249 6.48 22.80 -23.94
CA ILE A 249 5.13 23.32 -24.22
C ILE A 249 4.63 23.95 -22.94
N THR A 250 4.26 25.23 -22.99
CA THR A 250 3.79 26.01 -21.83
C THR A 250 2.66 26.95 -22.23
N ASP A 251 1.75 27.22 -21.29
CA ASP A 251 0.69 28.23 -21.46
C ASP A 251 1.16 29.63 -21.12
N SER A 252 2.37 29.77 -20.56
CA SER A 252 2.95 31.06 -20.24
C SER A 252 3.45 31.78 -21.49
N HIS A 253 3.41 33.10 -21.42
CA HIS A 253 3.96 33.99 -22.45
C HIS A 253 5.49 33.91 -22.51
N GLU A 254 6.07 34.13 -23.69
CA GLU A 254 7.51 34.00 -23.92
C GLU A 254 8.35 34.94 -23.02
N GLY A 255 7.86 36.16 -22.78
CA GLY A 255 8.55 37.13 -21.91
C GLY A 255 8.77 36.62 -20.48
N PHE A 256 7.74 36.00 -19.90
CA PHE A 256 7.84 35.40 -18.57
C PHE A 256 8.77 34.18 -18.57
N ILE A 257 8.61 33.29 -19.55
CA ILE A 257 9.41 32.07 -19.66
C ILE A 257 10.90 32.40 -19.80
N ASN A 258 11.26 33.48 -20.49
CA ASN A 258 12.64 33.92 -20.58
C ASN A 258 13.26 34.17 -19.22
N ASN A 259 12.58 34.94 -18.37
CA ASN A 259 13.07 35.29 -17.05
C ASN A 259 13.09 34.08 -16.12
N ALA A 260 11.99 33.32 -16.07
CA ALA A 260 11.86 32.16 -15.19
C ALA A 260 12.82 31.04 -15.58
N ALA A 261 12.92 30.69 -16.87
CA ALA A 261 13.80 29.62 -17.33
C ALA A 261 15.28 30.01 -17.26
N GLU A 262 15.65 31.28 -17.46
CA GLU A 262 17.02 31.74 -17.22
C GLU A 262 17.44 31.55 -15.76
N PHE A 263 16.54 31.83 -14.82
CA PHE A 263 16.79 31.58 -13.39
C PHE A 263 16.90 30.08 -13.08
N ILE A 264 15.96 29.27 -13.59
CA ILE A 264 15.84 27.85 -13.24
C ILE A 264 16.92 26.99 -13.92
N LEU A 265 17.12 27.18 -15.22
CA LEU A 265 17.97 26.34 -16.07
C LEU A 265 19.30 27.01 -16.44
N GLY A 266 19.42 28.32 -16.22
CA GLY A 266 20.59 29.13 -16.58
C GLY A 266 20.42 29.90 -17.89
N LYS A 267 21.37 30.78 -18.20
CA LYS A 267 21.34 31.68 -19.38
C LYS A 267 21.16 30.98 -20.72
N ASN A 268 21.65 29.74 -20.82
CA ASN A 268 21.61 28.95 -22.04
C ASN A 268 20.42 27.98 -22.05
N TRP A 269 19.34 28.26 -21.30
CA TRP A 269 18.25 27.30 -21.11
C TRP A 269 17.59 26.81 -22.41
N ARG A 270 17.59 27.67 -23.45
CA ARG A 270 17.08 27.31 -24.78
C ARG A 270 17.80 26.11 -25.39
N ASP A 271 19.08 25.92 -25.06
CA ASP A 271 19.89 24.81 -25.56
C ASP A 271 19.42 23.45 -25.03
N TYR A 272 18.54 23.42 -24.01
CA TYR A 272 17.95 22.19 -23.51
C TYR A 272 16.78 21.69 -24.36
N PHE A 273 16.20 22.52 -25.24
CA PHE A 273 15.02 22.18 -26.04
C PHE A 273 15.29 22.32 -27.54
N ASP A 274 14.80 21.38 -28.35
CA ASP A 274 14.88 21.45 -29.81
C ASP A 274 13.74 22.29 -30.40
N ILE A 275 12.65 22.50 -29.67
CA ILE A 275 11.56 23.39 -30.05
C ILE A 275 10.80 23.83 -28.79
N ILE A 276 10.38 25.10 -28.76
CA ILE A 276 9.68 25.71 -27.62
C ILE A 276 8.35 26.26 -28.09
N ILE A 277 7.26 25.89 -27.41
CA ILE A 277 5.91 26.39 -27.67
C ILE A 277 5.41 27.13 -26.43
N CYS A 278 5.26 28.45 -26.56
CA CYS A 278 4.66 29.33 -25.55
C CYS A 278 3.16 29.55 -25.84
N ASP A 279 2.40 30.10 -24.88
CA ASP A 279 0.97 30.39 -25.05
C ASP A 279 0.18 29.24 -25.72
N ALA A 280 0.48 27.99 -25.36
CA ALA A 280 0.01 26.81 -26.06
C ALA A 280 -1.53 26.63 -26.00
N GLN A 281 -2.15 27.18 -24.95
CA GLN A 281 -3.58 27.06 -24.63
C GLN A 281 -4.01 25.63 -24.36
N LYS A 282 -3.30 24.90 -23.50
CA LYS A 282 -3.72 23.56 -23.07
C LYS A 282 -5.11 23.63 -22.42
N PRO A 283 -6.01 22.65 -22.67
CA PRO A 283 -5.79 21.42 -23.42
C PRO A 283 -5.99 21.57 -24.94
N LYS A 284 -6.34 22.76 -25.45
CA LYS A 284 -6.63 23.00 -26.88
C LYS A 284 -5.46 22.62 -27.78
N PHE A 285 -4.22 22.82 -27.33
CA PHE A 285 -3.03 22.38 -28.06
C PHE A 285 -3.08 20.89 -28.44
N PHE A 286 -3.58 20.04 -27.54
CA PHE A 286 -3.68 18.60 -27.74
C PHE A 286 -4.99 18.18 -28.44
N SER A 287 -6.08 18.93 -28.24
CA SER A 287 -7.42 18.53 -28.69
C SER A 287 -7.90 19.19 -29.98
N LYS A 288 -7.31 20.34 -30.38
CA LYS A 288 -7.76 21.13 -31.53
C LYS A 288 -6.62 21.40 -32.49
N THR A 289 -6.96 21.55 -33.77
CA THR A 289 -6.02 22.00 -34.80
C THR A 289 -6.05 23.52 -34.87
N GLN A 290 -4.91 24.15 -34.59
CA GLN A 290 -4.69 25.59 -34.68
C GLN A 290 -3.27 25.85 -35.21
N PRO A 291 -3.07 26.87 -36.05
CA PRO A 291 -1.77 27.17 -36.64
C PRO A 291 -0.77 27.61 -35.57
N PHE A 292 0.53 27.39 -35.83
CA PHE A 292 1.60 27.98 -35.02
C PHE A 292 1.77 29.43 -35.40
N HIS A 293 2.17 30.24 -34.43
CA HIS A 293 2.56 31.63 -34.65
C HIS A 293 4.05 31.80 -34.40
N ASP A 294 4.75 32.45 -35.31
CA ASP A 294 6.13 32.89 -35.10
C ASP A 294 6.15 34.37 -34.70
N HIS A 295 6.94 34.68 -33.68
CA HIS A 295 7.16 36.04 -33.20
C HIS A 295 8.34 36.70 -33.93
N ILE A 296 8.33 36.69 -35.27
CA ILE A 296 9.29 37.47 -36.05
C ILE A 296 8.87 38.95 -35.97
N ASN A 297 9.71 39.77 -35.34
CA ASN A 297 9.63 41.24 -35.35
C ASN A 297 8.28 41.83 -34.90
N GLY A 298 7.59 41.20 -33.94
CA GLY A 298 6.32 41.71 -33.41
C GLY A 298 5.11 41.56 -34.34
N THR A 299 5.23 40.79 -35.43
CA THR A 299 4.10 40.42 -36.29
C THR A 299 3.81 38.93 -36.20
N CYS A 300 2.60 38.58 -35.76
CA CYS A 300 2.11 37.21 -35.66
C CYS A 300 1.88 36.65 -37.08
N GLN A 301 2.76 35.78 -37.56
CA GLN A 301 2.59 35.09 -38.85
C GLN A 301 2.16 33.64 -38.62
N TYR A 302 1.16 33.20 -39.39
CA TYR A 302 0.71 31.81 -39.39
C TYR A 302 1.76 30.92 -40.04
N ILE A 303 2.19 29.88 -39.32
CA ILE A 303 3.23 28.95 -39.73
C ILE A 303 2.67 27.52 -39.68
N ASN A 304 2.92 26.76 -40.74
CA ASN A 304 2.54 25.34 -40.82
C ASN A 304 3.70 24.41 -40.39
N HIS A 305 3.43 23.12 -40.17
CA HIS A 305 4.43 22.18 -39.66
C HIS A 305 5.71 22.06 -40.51
N GLN A 306 5.66 22.35 -41.81
CA GLN A 306 6.83 22.27 -42.71
C GLN A 306 7.80 23.44 -42.51
N GLU A 307 7.33 24.50 -41.86
CA GLU A 307 8.06 25.74 -41.61
C GLU A 307 8.55 25.83 -40.15
N LEU A 308 8.23 24.83 -39.32
CA LEU A 308 8.81 24.70 -37.98
C LEU A 308 10.30 24.36 -38.09
N GLU A 309 11.13 25.12 -37.39
CA GLU A 309 12.59 24.96 -37.35
C GLU A 309 13.05 24.59 -35.95
N ALA A 310 14.05 23.70 -35.87
CA ALA A 310 14.67 23.36 -34.60
C ALA A 310 15.46 24.54 -34.02
N GLY A 311 15.43 24.70 -32.70
CA GLY A 311 16.05 25.80 -31.97
C GLY A 311 15.24 27.09 -31.94
N LYS A 312 14.02 27.11 -32.49
CA LYS A 312 13.12 28.27 -32.46
C LYS A 312 11.99 28.12 -31.43
N SER A 313 11.42 29.27 -31.08
CA SER A 313 10.21 29.40 -30.25
C SER A 313 9.01 29.77 -31.13
N TYR A 314 7.85 29.23 -30.80
CA TYR A 314 6.57 29.56 -31.43
C TYR A 314 5.52 29.76 -30.34
N SER A 315 4.39 30.39 -30.69
CA SER A 315 3.21 30.42 -29.82
C SER A 315 2.02 29.70 -30.41
N VAL A 316 1.09 29.29 -29.54
CA VAL A 316 -0.14 28.58 -29.94
C VAL A 316 0.22 27.27 -30.67
N GLY A 317 -0.47 26.88 -31.75
CA GLY A 317 -0.19 25.64 -32.47
C GLY A 317 -0.90 24.38 -31.95
N ASN A 318 -0.59 23.23 -32.54
CA ASN A 318 -1.26 21.97 -32.22
C ASN A 318 -0.32 20.76 -32.21
N TRP A 319 -0.70 19.74 -31.44
CA TRP A 319 0.07 18.50 -31.30
C TRP A 319 0.26 17.76 -32.62
N GLY A 320 -0.76 17.70 -33.48
CA GLY A 320 -0.69 16.94 -34.73
C GLY A 320 0.41 17.45 -35.66
N ASP A 321 0.53 18.77 -35.77
CA ASP A 321 1.56 19.43 -36.58
C ASP A 321 2.94 19.41 -35.89
N LEU A 322 3.00 19.58 -34.56
CA LEU A 322 4.25 19.36 -33.82
C LEU A 322 4.77 17.94 -34.02
N LYS A 323 3.91 16.92 -33.96
CA LYS A 323 4.29 15.52 -34.13
C LYS A 323 4.84 15.25 -35.54
N LYS A 324 4.30 15.88 -36.58
CA LYS A 324 4.86 15.81 -37.95
C LYS A 324 6.26 16.41 -38.00
N PHE A 325 6.46 17.59 -37.39
CA PHE A 325 7.80 18.17 -37.27
C PHE A 325 8.76 17.22 -36.53
N LEU A 326 8.34 16.66 -35.39
CA LEU A 326 9.14 15.70 -34.62
C LEU A 326 9.47 14.44 -35.43
N SER A 327 8.56 13.97 -36.28
CA SER A 327 8.78 12.83 -37.16
C SER A 327 9.89 13.11 -38.17
N VAL A 328 9.82 14.25 -38.85
CA VAL A 328 10.84 14.70 -39.83
C VAL A 328 12.18 14.94 -39.13
N PHE A 329 12.17 15.68 -38.03
CA PHE A 329 13.39 16.06 -37.30
C PHE A 329 14.11 14.85 -36.69
N SER A 330 13.37 13.89 -36.13
CA SER A 330 13.96 12.69 -35.52
C SER A 330 14.26 11.57 -36.53
N GLY A 331 13.81 11.70 -37.78
CA GLY A 331 13.92 10.67 -38.82
C GLY A 331 13.09 9.41 -38.52
N LYS A 332 12.02 9.54 -37.73
CA LYS A 332 11.14 8.43 -37.32
C LYS A 332 9.74 8.65 -37.84
N GLU A 333 9.19 7.65 -38.52
CA GLU A 333 7.83 7.72 -39.08
C GLU A 333 6.75 7.93 -38.01
N ASP A 334 6.89 7.28 -36.84
CA ASP A 334 5.98 7.45 -35.70
C ASP A 334 6.77 7.65 -34.38
N PRO A 335 7.17 8.89 -34.06
CA PRO A 335 7.92 9.16 -32.83
C PRO A 335 7.02 8.98 -31.60
N LYS A 336 7.44 8.08 -30.70
CA LYS A 336 6.81 7.96 -29.37
C LYS A 336 7.28 9.11 -28.48
N CYS A 337 6.31 9.82 -27.93
CA CYS A 337 6.52 11.03 -27.15
C CYS A 337 6.07 10.82 -25.70
N VAL A 338 6.78 11.47 -24.78
CA VAL A 338 6.44 11.53 -23.36
C VAL A 338 6.44 13.00 -22.95
N TYR A 339 5.33 13.49 -22.41
CA TYR A 339 5.19 14.83 -21.86
C TYR A 339 5.28 14.79 -20.33
N MET A 340 5.93 15.76 -19.71
CA MET A 340 6.10 15.82 -18.25
C MET A 340 5.57 17.16 -17.75
N GLY A 341 4.73 17.13 -16.71
CA GLY A 341 4.17 18.35 -16.13
C GLY A 341 3.41 18.10 -14.83
N ASP A 342 3.00 19.19 -14.17
CA ASP A 342 2.46 19.22 -12.82
C ASP A 342 0.96 19.58 -12.78
N ASN A 343 0.40 20.12 -13.87
CA ASN A 343 -1.03 20.36 -13.94
C ASN A 343 -1.76 19.07 -14.34
N ILE A 344 -2.53 18.51 -13.41
CA ILE A 344 -3.18 17.20 -13.61
C ILE A 344 -4.11 17.19 -14.85
N PRO A 345 -5.08 18.13 -15.00
CA PRO A 345 -5.88 18.20 -16.22
C PRO A 345 -5.08 18.46 -17.50
N LEU A 346 -4.18 19.46 -17.47
CA LEU A 346 -3.59 20.02 -18.68
C LEU A 346 -2.35 19.26 -19.16
N ASP A 347 -1.57 18.70 -18.24
CA ASP A 347 -0.27 18.06 -18.54
C ASP A 347 -0.31 16.56 -18.39
N VAL A 348 -1.08 16.04 -17.44
CA VAL A 348 -1.12 14.60 -17.17
C VAL A 348 -2.22 13.94 -17.98
N PHE A 349 -3.42 14.52 -17.99
CA PHE A 349 -4.58 13.93 -18.65
C PHE A 349 -4.68 14.28 -20.14
N ALA A 350 -4.58 15.56 -20.50
CA ALA A 350 -4.83 16.00 -21.88
C ALA A 350 -3.95 15.32 -22.95
N PRO A 351 -2.62 15.14 -22.77
CA PRO A 351 -1.79 14.52 -23.81
C PRO A 351 -2.21 13.08 -24.15
N PRO A 352 -2.29 12.11 -23.22
CA PRO A 352 -2.68 10.74 -23.56
C PRO A 352 -4.17 10.60 -23.87
N PHE A 353 -5.01 11.56 -23.47
CA PHE A 353 -6.45 11.52 -23.77
C PHE A 353 -6.74 11.93 -25.21
N TYR A 354 -6.16 13.05 -25.67
CA TYR A 354 -6.41 13.57 -27.02
C TYR A 354 -5.41 13.06 -28.07
N THR A 355 -4.29 12.46 -27.65
CA THR A 355 -3.17 12.13 -28.53
C THR A 355 -2.52 10.79 -28.13
N ASP A 356 -1.49 10.36 -28.87
CA ASP A 356 -0.68 9.18 -28.50
C ASP A 356 0.58 9.52 -27.67
N CYS A 357 0.68 10.76 -27.19
CA CYS A 357 1.72 11.20 -26.27
C CYS A 357 1.46 10.67 -24.86
N SER A 358 2.38 9.88 -24.32
CA SER A 358 2.29 9.44 -22.91
C SER A 358 2.62 10.62 -21.98
N SER A 359 2.16 10.58 -20.73
CA SER A 359 2.46 11.61 -19.74
C SER A 359 3.17 11.06 -18.51
N ILE A 360 3.95 11.90 -17.84
CA ILE A 360 4.51 11.68 -16.50
C ILE A 360 4.11 12.86 -15.63
N ALA A 361 3.44 12.58 -14.52
CA ALA A 361 3.05 13.59 -13.55
C ALA A 361 4.21 13.98 -12.64
N VAL A 362 4.39 15.28 -12.44
CA VAL A 362 5.30 15.87 -11.46
C VAL A 362 4.47 16.29 -10.25
N LEU A 363 4.52 15.51 -9.16
CA LEU A 363 3.64 15.67 -8.00
C LEU A 363 4.47 15.82 -6.72
N GLU A 364 4.58 17.05 -6.20
CA GLU A 364 5.34 17.30 -4.98
C GLU A 364 4.62 16.77 -3.73
N GLU A 365 3.30 16.63 -3.79
CA GLU A 365 2.48 16.06 -2.72
C GLU A 365 2.88 14.62 -2.42
N MET A 366 3.31 13.84 -3.43
CA MET A 366 3.81 12.48 -3.19
C MET A 366 5.04 12.48 -2.28
N THR A 367 5.89 13.50 -2.44
CA THR A 367 7.04 13.71 -1.56
C THR A 367 6.58 14.23 -0.21
N ALA A 368 5.66 15.21 -0.16
CA ALA A 368 5.16 15.79 1.09
C ALA A 368 4.46 14.74 1.99
N GLU A 369 3.69 13.84 1.39
CA GLU A 369 2.94 12.79 2.08
C GLU A 369 3.76 11.55 2.40
N ALA A 370 4.96 11.41 1.82
CA ALA A 370 5.83 10.29 2.11
C ALA A 370 6.19 10.27 3.61
N PRO A 371 6.08 9.11 4.30
CA PRO A 371 6.34 9.01 5.74
C PRO A 371 7.73 9.47 6.15
N GLU A 372 8.71 9.36 5.25
CA GLU A 372 10.14 9.60 5.49
C GLU A 372 10.63 10.96 4.95
N ALA A 373 9.79 11.74 4.27
CA ALA A 373 10.24 12.95 3.60
C ALA A 373 10.26 14.17 4.52
N LEU A 374 11.46 14.70 4.76
CA LEU A 374 11.67 16.10 5.14
C LEU A 374 11.42 16.96 3.90
N TYR A 375 10.15 17.30 3.66
CA TYR A 375 9.79 18.26 2.62
C TYR A 375 9.48 19.61 3.26
N GLU A 376 10.17 20.66 2.81
CA GLU A 376 10.10 22.00 3.40
C GLU A 376 8.67 22.56 3.44
N TYR A 377 7.89 22.31 2.38
CA TYR A 377 6.50 22.78 2.26
C TYR A 377 5.47 21.70 2.58
N LYS A 378 5.84 20.70 3.39
CA LYS A 378 4.92 19.63 3.78
C LYS A 378 3.63 20.17 4.41
N ASN A 379 3.72 21.19 5.25
CA ASN A 379 2.56 21.77 5.93
C ASN A 379 1.66 22.60 4.99
N ASP A 380 2.14 22.91 3.78
CA ASP A 380 1.39 23.65 2.76
C ASP A 380 0.79 22.69 1.70
N LEU A 381 1.31 21.46 1.59
CA LEU A 381 0.89 20.46 0.60
C LEU A 381 0.16 19.24 1.16
N ALA A 382 0.46 18.82 2.39
CA ALA A 382 -0.06 17.60 3.01
C ALA A 382 -1.07 17.94 4.12
N SER A 383 -2.26 18.32 3.71
CA SER A 383 -3.38 18.67 4.60
C SER A 383 -3.67 17.56 5.61
N GLN A 384 -3.59 17.87 6.90
CA GLN A 384 -4.10 16.98 7.95
C GLN A 384 -5.63 17.04 7.98
N PHE A 385 -6.21 18.22 7.73
CA PHE A 385 -7.66 18.41 7.66
C PHE A 385 -8.32 17.55 6.57
N TRP A 386 -7.88 17.59 5.33
CA TRP A 386 -8.50 16.83 4.24
C TRP A 386 -7.94 15.40 4.12
N GLY A 387 -6.83 15.07 4.79
CA GLY A 387 -6.13 13.80 4.67
C GLY A 387 -5.27 13.75 3.42
N SER A 388 -5.02 12.56 2.86
CA SER A 388 -4.14 12.42 1.69
C SER A 388 -4.79 12.94 0.40
N THR A 389 -4.02 13.62 -0.45
CA THR A 389 -4.39 13.99 -1.82
C THR A 389 -4.61 12.75 -2.70
N PHE A 390 -3.91 11.64 -2.44
CA PHE A 390 -3.94 10.43 -3.26
C PHE A 390 -4.90 9.36 -2.73
N PHE A 391 -5.13 9.32 -1.42
CA PHE A 391 -5.95 8.29 -0.80
C PHE A 391 -7.29 8.84 -0.32
N ASN A 392 -8.34 8.02 -0.47
CA ASN A 392 -9.68 8.33 0.01
C ASN A 392 -9.78 8.40 1.56
N SER A 393 -8.68 8.20 2.28
CA SER A 393 -8.64 8.29 3.74
C SER A 393 -8.69 9.75 4.21
N VAL A 394 -9.70 10.05 5.01
CA VAL A 394 -9.80 11.28 5.79
C VAL A 394 -9.32 10.93 7.20
N LYS A 395 -8.16 11.47 7.61
CA LYS A 395 -7.38 10.95 8.75
C LYS A 395 -7.96 11.22 10.14
N HIS A 396 -9.15 11.81 10.27
CA HIS A 396 -9.58 12.41 11.55
C HIS A 396 -10.88 11.89 12.20
N ASP A 397 -11.52 10.84 11.68
CA ASP A 397 -12.70 10.24 12.36
C ASP A 397 -12.45 8.80 12.83
N PHE A 398 -11.25 8.53 13.36
CA PHE A 398 -11.02 7.33 14.17
C PHE A 398 -10.25 7.75 15.43
N GLU A 399 -10.96 7.77 16.56
CA GLU A 399 -10.34 7.59 17.88
C GLU A 399 -9.35 6.42 17.79
N GLU A 400 -8.18 6.62 18.40
CA GLU A 400 -7.03 5.71 18.49
C GLU A 400 -7.38 4.22 18.27
N LEU A 401 -7.29 3.77 17.02
CA LEU A 401 -7.12 2.34 16.76
C LEU A 401 -5.62 2.05 16.84
N PRO A 402 -5.18 1.11 17.70
CA PRO A 402 -3.80 0.66 17.74
C PRO A 402 -3.34 0.31 16.32
N SER A 403 -2.07 0.59 16.01
CA SER A 403 -1.47 0.10 14.78
C SER A 403 -1.38 -1.44 14.86
N TRP A 404 -2.47 -2.11 14.48
CA TRP A 404 -2.52 -3.56 14.33
C TRP A 404 -1.73 -3.89 13.07
N ILE A 405 -0.42 -4.05 13.22
CA ILE A 405 0.37 -4.81 12.27
C ILE A 405 -0.22 -6.23 12.34
N GLN A 406 -0.77 -6.71 11.22
CA GLN A 406 -1.28 -8.08 11.13
C GLN A 406 -0.10 -9.05 11.31
N THR A 407 0.03 -9.59 12.52
CA THR A 407 0.76 -10.82 12.76
C THR A 407 -0.18 -12.01 12.53
N ARG A 408 0.37 -13.16 12.15
CA ARG A 408 -0.40 -14.42 11.99
C ARG A 408 0.33 -15.49 12.79
N ASN A 409 0.09 -15.54 14.08
CA ASN A 409 0.88 -16.34 15.01
C ASN A 409 0.24 -17.70 15.32
N LEU A 410 -1.10 -17.81 15.21
CA LEU A 410 -1.79 -19.04 15.58
C LEU A 410 -2.00 -20.00 14.41
N ASN A 411 -1.27 -21.12 14.45
CA ASN A 411 -1.57 -22.33 13.68
C ASN A 411 -1.94 -23.46 14.65
N LEU A 412 -2.96 -24.23 14.30
CA LEU A 412 -3.37 -25.42 15.05
C LEU A 412 -2.75 -26.69 14.45
N LEU A 413 -2.45 -27.67 15.31
CA LEU A 413 -2.13 -29.03 14.87
C LEU A 413 -3.35 -29.68 14.21
N GLU A 414 -3.11 -30.65 13.32
CA GLU A 414 -4.18 -31.35 12.58
C GLU A 414 -5.29 -31.86 13.52
N TYR A 415 -4.94 -32.47 14.65
CA TYR A 415 -5.95 -32.97 15.59
C TYR A 415 -6.82 -31.84 16.20
N GLN A 416 -6.23 -30.67 16.46
CA GLN A 416 -6.93 -29.54 17.05
C GLN A 416 -7.89 -28.93 16.03
N SER A 417 -7.42 -28.78 14.79
CA SER A 417 -8.29 -28.39 13.67
C SER A 417 -9.44 -29.38 13.48
N LYS A 418 -9.17 -30.70 13.52
CA LYS A 418 -10.22 -31.73 13.45
C LYS A 418 -11.24 -31.64 14.59
N SER A 419 -10.80 -31.51 15.83
CA SER A 419 -11.71 -31.34 16.97
C SER A 419 -12.58 -30.09 16.80
N LEU A 420 -11.99 -28.97 16.35
CA LEU A 420 -12.75 -27.74 16.12
C LEU A 420 -13.77 -27.89 14.97
N LEU A 421 -13.43 -28.62 13.90
CA LEU A 421 -14.36 -28.97 12.82
C LEU A 421 -15.54 -29.82 13.35
N GLU A 422 -15.25 -30.85 14.15
CA GLU A 422 -16.26 -31.74 14.74
C GLU A 422 -17.23 -30.99 15.67
N GLU A 423 -16.72 -30.07 16.50
CA GLU A 423 -17.52 -29.19 17.37
C GLU A 423 -18.51 -28.31 16.59
N HIS A 424 -18.20 -28.01 15.32
CA HIS A 424 -19.05 -27.24 14.41
C HIS A 424 -19.91 -28.12 13.50
N GLY A 425 -19.97 -29.43 13.77
CA GLY A 425 -20.83 -30.38 13.09
C GLY A 425 -20.35 -30.78 11.70
N ILE A 426 -19.08 -30.54 11.38
CA ILE A 426 -18.42 -31.01 10.16
C ILE A 426 -17.98 -32.45 10.37
N LYS A 427 -18.22 -33.31 9.37
CA LYS A 427 -17.84 -34.71 9.42
C LYS A 427 -16.33 -34.85 9.23
N ILE A 428 -15.66 -35.44 10.21
CA ILE A 428 -14.22 -35.71 10.20
C ILE A 428 -13.94 -37.22 10.26
N GLN A 429 -12.73 -37.59 9.84
CA GLN A 429 -12.18 -38.92 10.11
C GLN A 429 -12.01 -39.13 11.63
N LYS A 430 -12.52 -40.25 12.18
CA LYS A 430 -12.38 -40.52 13.62
C LYS A 430 -10.94 -40.80 13.99
N PHE A 431 -10.52 -40.28 15.14
CA PHE A 431 -9.16 -40.45 15.63
C PHE A 431 -9.06 -40.54 17.16
N ARG A 432 -7.89 -40.95 17.63
CA ARG A 432 -7.43 -40.89 19.02
C ARG A 432 -6.03 -40.29 19.08
N LEU A 433 -5.74 -39.56 20.14
CA LEU A 433 -4.40 -39.04 20.40
C LEU A 433 -3.63 -39.98 21.31
N VAL A 434 -2.34 -40.08 21.05
CA VAL A 434 -1.42 -40.92 21.80
C VAL A 434 -0.15 -40.12 22.07
N GLU A 435 0.25 -40.07 23.35
CA GLU A 435 1.44 -39.35 23.82
C GLU A 435 2.53 -40.29 24.37
N ASN A 436 2.24 -41.59 24.45
CA ASN A 436 3.19 -42.63 24.88
C ASN A 436 2.66 -44.03 24.52
N VAL A 437 3.53 -45.03 24.64
CA VAL A 437 3.23 -46.43 24.34
C VAL A 437 2.05 -46.98 25.18
N ALA A 438 1.95 -46.62 26.46
CA ALA A 438 0.87 -47.12 27.32
C ALA A 438 -0.52 -46.63 26.86
N GLN A 439 -0.62 -45.38 26.40
CA GLN A 439 -1.84 -44.87 25.77
C GLN A 439 -2.12 -45.55 24.42
N ALA A 440 -1.08 -45.91 23.66
CA ALA A 440 -1.25 -46.68 22.42
C ALA A 440 -1.91 -48.04 22.70
N GLU A 441 -1.49 -48.74 23.77
CA GLU A 441 -2.09 -50.01 24.20
C GLU A 441 -3.55 -49.88 24.66
N GLU A 442 -3.93 -48.74 25.23
CA GLU A 442 -5.32 -48.43 25.56
C GLU A 442 -6.16 -48.16 24.31
N VAL A 443 -5.63 -47.37 23.38
CA VAL A 443 -6.28 -47.11 22.08
C VAL A 443 -6.47 -48.41 21.29
N ALA A 444 -5.47 -49.28 21.27
CA ALA A 444 -5.56 -50.62 20.66
C ALA A 444 -6.71 -51.48 21.22
N ARG A 445 -7.08 -51.29 22.50
CA ARG A 445 -8.19 -52.02 23.14
C ARG A 445 -9.56 -51.41 22.82
N SER A 446 -9.65 -50.10 22.70
CA SER A 446 -10.91 -49.35 22.62
C SER A 446 -11.31 -48.87 21.22
N PHE A 447 -10.35 -48.66 20.32
CA PHE A 447 -10.56 -48.15 18.97
C PHE A 447 -10.04 -49.16 17.95
N LYS A 448 -10.96 -49.90 17.30
CA LYS A 448 -10.64 -51.04 16.43
C LYS A 448 -11.18 -50.89 14.99
N PRO A 449 -10.72 -49.88 14.22
CA PRO A 449 -11.01 -49.80 12.80
C PRO A 449 -10.44 -51.00 12.03
N SER A 450 -10.86 -51.16 10.79
CA SER A 450 -10.32 -52.19 9.88
C SER A 450 -8.83 -51.96 9.59
N GLU A 451 -8.40 -50.69 9.54
CA GLU A 451 -7.05 -50.22 9.27
C GLU A 451 -6.81 -48.88 10.00
N TYR A 452 -5.59 -48.67 10.51
CA TYR A 452 -5.19 -47.43 11.16
C TYR A 452 -4.33 -46.55 10.25
N VAL A 453 -4.49 -45.23 10.37
CA VAL A 453 -3.55 -44.21 9.88
C VAL A 453 -2.86 -43.58 11.09
N ILE A 454 -1.54 -43.65 11.14
CA ILE A 454 -0.71 -43.10 12.22
C ILE A 454 -0.02 -41.86 11.67
N LYS A 455 -0.30 -40.68 12.24
CA LYS A 455 0.25 -39.40 11.79
C LYS A 455 0.96 -38.67 12.93
N ALA A 456 2.24 -38.36 12.74
CA ALA A 456 2.99 -37.46 13.62
C ALA A 456 2.31 -36.08 13.67
N GLN A 457 2.15 -35.54 14.88
CA GLN A 457 1.57 -34.20 15.08
C GLN A 457 2.69 -33.18 15.22
N ILE A 458 2.94 -32.48 14.11
CA ILE A 458 3.76 -31.26 14.01
C ILE A 458 3.04 -30.27 13.07
N LEU A 459 3.26 -28.96 13.20
CA LEU A 459 2.67 -27.93 12.33
C LEU A 459 3.33 -27.95 10.95
N ALA A 460 4.61 -28.32 10.87
CA ALA A 460 5.32 -28.43 9.60
C ALA A 460 4.74 -29.54 8.70
N GLY A 461 4.52 -29.20 7.42
CA GLY A 461 4.04 -30.12 6.39
C GLY A 461 5.11 -31.09 5.87
N GLY A 462 4.73 -31.91 4.88
CA GLY A 462 5.62 -32.90 4.26
C GLY A 462 5.96 -34.10 5.14
N ARG A 463 5.14 -34.35 6.18
CA ARG A 463 5.34 -35.40 7.19
C ARG A 463 5.57 -36.78 6.58
N GLY A 464 4.80 -37.15 5.55
CA GLY A 464 4.89 -38.47 4.90
C GLY A 464 6.26 -38.78 4.27
N LEU A 465 6.99 -37.77 3.80
CA LEU A 465 8.33 -37.92 3.22
C LEU A 465 9.46 -37.62 4.23
N GLY A 466 9.11 -37.30 5.47
CA GLY A 466 10.08 -36.96 6.51
C GLY A 466 10.90 -38.16 6.99
N THR A 467 11.93 -37.89 7.78
CA THR A 467 12.76 -38.91 8.43
C THR A 467 12.99 -38.51 9.89
N PHE A 468 12.85 -39.46 10.80
CA PHE A 468 13.09 -39.26 12.21
C PHE A 468 14.59 -39.37 12.55
N ASP A 469 15.00 -38.75 13.65
CA ASP A 469 16.37 -38.79 14.16
C ASP A 469 16.87 -40.21 14.51
N ASN A 470 15.97 -41.15 14.81
CA ASN A 470 16.26 -42.58 14.98
C ASN A 470 16.38 -43.36 13.66
N GLY A 471 16.25 -42.71 12.50
CA GLY A 471 16.33 -43.31 11.18
C GLY A 471 15.01 -43.87 10.64
N PHE A 472 13.91 -43.81 11.41
CA PHE A 472 12.58 -44.22 10.95
C PHE A 472 12.09 -43.27 9.84
N LYS A 473 11.49 -43.83 8.78
CA LYS A 473 11.11 -43.06 7.57
C LYS A 473 9.60 -42.86 7.50
N GLY A 474 9.21 -41.63 7.20
CA GLY A 474 7.83 -41.20 7.06
C GLY A 474 7.17 -40.91 8.41
N GLY A 475 6.49 -39.77 8.51
CA GLY A 475 5.65 -39.37 9.64
C GLY A 475 4.17 -39.75 9.47
N VAL A 476 3.81 -40.47 8.40
CA VAL A 476 2.45 -40.94 8.11
C VAL A 476 2.53 -42.40 7.68
N HIS A 477 1.85 -43.30 8.40
CA HIS A 477 1.88 -44.75 8.15
C HIS A 477 0.49 -45.37 8.18
N LEU A 478 0.29 -46.39 7.35
CA LEU A 478 -0.89 -47.23 7.34
C LEU A 478 -0.53 -48.61 7.88
N THR A 479 -1.33 -49.15 8.79
CA THR A 479 -1.22 -50.57 9.18
C THR A 479 -1.75 -51.45 8.07
N LYS A 480 -1.35 -52.73 7.99
CA LYS A 480 -1.91 -53.61 6.95
C LYS A 480 -3.33 -54.09 7.30
N LYS A 481 -4.26 -54.03 6.34
CA LYS A 481 -5.67 -54.51 6.47
C LYS A 481 -5.80 -55.96 6.97
N PHE A 482 -4.82 -56.84 6.69
CA PHE A 482 -4.87 -58.27 7.08
C PHE A 482 -3.52 -58.77 7.60
N ILE A 483 -3.29 -58.66 8.91
CA ILE A 483 -2.30 -59.50 9.61
C ILE A 483 -2.96 -60.08 10.86
N ASN A 484 -3.28 -61.37 10.79
CA ASN A 484 -3.35 -62.27 11.94
C ASN A 484 -2.58 -63.53 11.55
N VAL A 485 -1.26 -63.52 11.73
CA VAL A 485 -0.44 -64.72 11.51
C VAL A 485 -0.20 -65.38 12.85
N ALA A 486 -0.94 -66.46 13.12
CA ALA A 486 -0.64 -67.35 14.23
C ALA A 486 0.30 -68.45 13.73
N LEU A 487 1.59 -68.36 14.07
CA LEU A 487 2.52 -69.49 13.98
C LEU A 487 2.70 -70.04 15.39
N PHE A 488 2.43 -71.34 15.59
CA PHE A 488 2.66 -72.04 16.87
C PHE A 488 2.03 -71.38 18.12
N GLY A 489 0.79 -70.90 18.03
CA GLY A 489 0.04 -70.40 19.20
C GLY A 489 0.48 -69.04 19.76
N PHE A 490 1.48 -68.38 19.16
CA PHE A 490 1.83 -66.99 19.44
C PHE A 490 1.28 -66.07 18.35
N LEU A 491 0.49 -65.06 18.74
CA LEU A 491 0.03 -63.98 17.86
C LEU A 491 1.24 -63.06 17.58
N LEU A 492 1.97 -63.28 16.49
CA LEU A 492 3.27 -62.63 16.28
C LEU A 492 3.14 -61.17 15.79
N CYS A 493 2.10 -60.83 15.04
CA CYS A 493 1.81 -59.46 14.62
C CYS A 493 0.29 -59.29 14.48
N SER A 494 -0.28 -58.26 15.08
CA SER A 494 -1.63 -57.75 14.76
C SER A 494 -1.50 -56.30 14.29
N ARG A 495 -2.50 -55.75 13.62
CA ARG A 495 -2.53 -54.34 13.23
C ARG A 495 -2.40 -53.40 14.44
N GLU A 496 -2.95 -53.80 15.59
CA GLU A 496 -2.82 -53.05 16.84
C GLU A 496 -1.36 -53.03 17.32
N ASN A 497 -0.66 -54.15 17.23
CA ASN A 497 0.77 -54.22 17.55
C ASN A 497 1.62 -53.39 16.56
N GLU A 498 1.28 -53.41 15.27
CA GLU A 498 1.96 -52.58 14.25
C GLU A 498 1.74 -51.08 14.51
N MET A 499 0.52 -50.68 14.90
CA MET A 499 0.21 -49.31 15.33
C MET A 499 1.05 -48.91 16.55
N ILE A 500 1.13 -49.75 17.58
CA ILE A 500 1.94 -49.50 18.78
C ILE A 500 3.43 -49.33 18.41
N GLN A 501 3.96 -50.19 17.53
CA GLN A 501 5.34 -50.09 17.03
C GLN A 501 5.60 -48.76 16.31
N TYR A 502 4.68 -48.30 15.46
CA TYR A 502 4.82 -46.98 14.83
C TYR A 502 4.81 -45.85 15.85
N VAL A 503 3.92 -45.89 16.86
CA VAL A 503 3.91 -44.88 17.93
C VAL A 503 5.24 -44.86 18.67
N GLU A 504 5.81 -46.02 19.01
CA GLU A 504 7.11 -46.14 19.70
C GLU A 504 8.25 -45.52 18.89
N GLN A 505 8.25 -45.66 17.56
CA GLN A 505 9.27 -45.07 16.69
C GLN A 505 9.09 -43.56 16.46
N MET A 506 7.90 -43.01 16.75
CA MET A 506 7.59 -41.61 16.50
C MET A 506 7.64 -40.74 17.76
N VAL A 507 6.97 -41.16 18.84
CA VAL A 507 6.82 -40.34 20.06
C VAL A 507 8.16 -40.20 20.77
N GLY A 508 8.54 -38.96 21.09
CA GLY A 508 9.80 -38.65 21.75
C GLY A 508 10.99 -38.50 20.78
N HIS A 509 10.76 -38.72 19.48
CA HIS A 509 11.76 -38.56 18.42
C HIS A 509 11.54 -37.27 17.62
N ARG A 510 12.58 -36.79 16.94
CA ARG A 510 12.50 -35.57 16.11
C ARG A 510 12.24 -35.92 14.65
N LEU A 511 11.15 -35.39 14.08
CA LEU A 511 10.81 -35.54 12.66
C LEU A 511 11.44 -34.41 11.84
N ILE A 512 12.23 -34.78 10.83
CA ILE A 512 12.85 -33.87 9.87
C ILE A 512 12.08 -33.94 8.56
N THR A 513 11.53 -32.82 8.10
CA THR A 513 10.88 -32.67 6.80
C THR A 513 11.58 -31.59 5.98
N LYS A 514 11.15 -31.35 4.73
CA LYS A 514 11.62 -30.20 3.94
C LYS A 514 11.28 -28.84 4.57
N GLN A 515 10.31 -28.80 5.47
CA GLN A 515 9.78 -27.58 6.09
C GLN A 515 10.24 -27.40 7.55
N THR A 516 11.01 -28.34 8.12
CA THR A 516 11.55 -28.20 9.48
C THR A 516 13.00 -27.71 9.45
N PRO A 517 13.53 -27.17 10.57
CA PRO A 517 14.97 -27.02 10.76
C PRO A 517 15.71 -28.35 10.57
N ARG A 518 17.02 -28.29 10.32
CA ARG A 518 17.87 -29.50 10.18
C ARG A 518 17.85 -30.40 11.40
N SER A 519 17.60 -29.84 12.58
CA SER A 519 17.45 -30.58 13.83
C SER A 519 16.12 -31.33 13.96
N GLY A 520 15.14 -31.05 13.11
CA GLY A 520 13.79 -31.61 13.18
C GLY A 520 12.98 -31.12 14.39
N LEU A 521 11.69 -31.46 14.39
CA LEU A 521 10.74 -31.08 15.42
C LEU A 521 10.37 -32.29 16.29
N LEU A 522 10.34 -32.09 17.62
CA LEU A 522 10.04 -33.16 18.55
C LEU A 522 8.57 -33.57 18.44
N VAL A 523 8.32 -34.83 18.09
CA VAL A 523 6.97 -35.38 18.04
C VAL A 523 6.55 -35.79 19.45
N ARG A 524 5.71 -34.97 20.09
CA ARG A 524 5.16 -35.24 21.43
C ARG A 524 3.89 -36.09 21.37
N LYS A 525 3.12 -35.92 20.29
CA LYS A 525 1.83 -36.56 20.10
C LYS A 525 1.77 -37.20 18.72
N VAL A 526 1.07 -38.32 18.65
CA VAL A 526 0.75 -39.00 17.41
C VAL A 526 -0.77 -39.15 17.36
N MET A 527 -1.34 -38.87 16.19
CA MET A 527 -2.74 -39.11 15.92
C MET A 527 -2.89 -40.50 15.30
N VAL A 528 -3.76 -41.32 15.90
CA VAL A 528 -4.16 -42.64 15.42
C VAL A 528 -5.59 -42.55 14.91
N ALA A 529 -5.77 -42.57 13.60
CA ALA A 529 -7.05 -42.39 12.92
C ALA A 529 -7.52 -43.68 12.23
N GLU A 530 -8.82 -43.80 11.95
CA GLU A 530 -9.32 -44.87 11.08
C GLU A 530 -8.96 -44.58 9.62
N SER A 531 -8.52 -45.59 8.86
CA SER A 531 -8.38 -45.44 7.42
C SER A 531 -9.74 -45.29 6.76
N VAL A 532 -9.82 -44.43 5.76
CA VAL A 532 -11.05 -44.15 5.00
C VAL A 532 -10.86 -44.69 3.59
N ASP A 533 -11.81 -45.48 3.10
CA ASP A 533 -11.78 -45.97 1.71
C ASP A 533 -12.24 -44.87 0.76
N ILE A 534 -11.25 -44.18 0.17
CA ILE A 534 -11.43 -42.98 -0.65
C ILE A 534 -11.83 -43.36 -2.09
N VAL A 535 -12.99 -42.87 -2.55
CA VAL A 535 -13.39 -42.91 -3.96
C VAL A 535 -12.86 -41.68 -4.70
N ARG A 536 -12.81 -40.54 -4.02
CA ARG A 536 -12.44 -39.25 -4.61
C ARG A 536 -11.91 -38.29 -3.57
N GLU A 537 -10.92 -37.50 -3.96
CA GLU A 537 -10.28 -36.47 -3.14
C GLU A 537 -10.50 -35.13 -3.82
N THR A 538 -11.01 -34.16 -3.07
CA THR A 538 -11.20 -32.78 -3.54
C THR A 538 -10.55 -31.80 -2.60
N TYR A 539 -10.30 -30.59 -3.07
CA TYR A 539 -9.76 -29.48 -2.30
C TYR A 539 -10.85 -28.43 -2.08
N LEU A 540 -10.97 -27.95 -0.85
CA LEU A 540 -11.89 -26.87 -0.49
C LEU A 540 -11.26 -25.93 0.54
N CYS A 541 -11.28 -24.64 0.26
CA CYS A 541 -10.75 -23.62 1.15
C CYS A 541 -11.68 -22.39 1.18
N VAL A 542 -11.83 -21.79 2.35
CA VAL A 542 -12.43 -20.46 2.53
C VAL A 542 -11.34 -19.53 3.03
N LEU A 543 -11.19 -18.35 2.42
CA LEU A 543 -10.20 -17.35 2.84
C LEU A 543 -10.69 -15.92 2.59
N LEU A 544 -10.09 -14.93 3.26
CA LEU A 544 -10.32 -13.52 2.97
C LEU A 544 -9.43 -13.07 1.81
N ASP A 545 -10.05 -12.77 0.65
CA ASP A 545 -9.35 -12.30 -0.54
C ASP A 545 -9.21 -10.78 -0.51
N ARG A 546 -7.96 -10.32 -0.64
CA ARG A 546 -7.60 -8.90 -0.63
C ARG A 546 -7.95 -8.22 -1.94
N ASP A 547 -8.07 -8.95 -3.04
CA ASP A 547 -8.39 -8.37 -4.35
C ASP A 547 -9.88 -8.12 -4.50
N SER A 548 -10.73 -8.91 -3.82
CA SER A 548 -12.18 -8.71 -3.79
C SER A 548 -12.70 -8.02 -2.53
N ASP A 549 -11.83 -7.63 -1.60
CA ASP A 549 -12.21 -7.04 -0.32
C ASP A 549 -13.25 -7.88 0.46
N GLY A 550 -13.15 -9.22 0.41
CA GLY A 550 -14.19 -10.10 0.94
C GLY A 550 -13.84 -11.59 0.93
N PRO A 551 -14.71 -12.45 1.49
CA PRO A 551 -14.46 -13.88 1.55
C PRO A 551 -14.61 -14.56 0.17
N VAL A 552 -13.80 -15.57 -0.06
CA VAL A 552 -13.84 -16.41 -1.27
C VAL A 552 -13.73 -17.89 -0.90
N ILE A 553 -14.50 -18.73 -1.60
CA ILE A 553 -14.29 -20.18 -1.61
C ILE A 553 -13.36 -20.50 -2.78
N VAL A 554 -12.25 -21.17 -2.51
CA VAL A 554 -11.38 -21.80 -3.51
C VAL A 554 -11.67 -23.29 -3.51
N ALA A 555 -12.12 -23.81 -4.65
CA ALA A 555 -12.50 -25.22 -4.79
C ALA A 555 -11.74 -25.85 -5.96
N SER A 556 -11.38 -27.13 -5.84
CA SER A 556 -10.82 -27.93 -6.92
C SER A 556 -11.23 -29.41 -6.80
N PRO A 557 -11.64 -30.07 -7.89
CA PRO A 557 -11.85 -31.51 -7.91
C PRO A 557 -10.54 -32.31 -7.79
N ASP A 558 -9.37 -31.66 -7.85
CA ASP A 558 -8.06 -32.27 -7.55
C ASP A 558 -7.68 -31.99 -6.10
N GLY A 559 -8.05 -32.89 -5.19
CA GLY A 559 -7.58 -32.90 -3.80
C GLY A 559 -6.38 -33.82 -3.59
N GLY A 560 -5.83 -33.80 -2.37
CA GLY A 560 -4.69 -34.65 -1.96
C GLY A 560 -3.33 -34.20 -2.50
N VAL A 561 -3.30 -33.06 -3.21
CA VAL A 561 -2.11 -32.46 -3.82
C VAL A 561 -1.93 -31.01 -3.39
N ASP A 562 -0.76 -30.44 -3.64
CA ASP A 562 -0.43 -29.04 -3.37
C ASP A 562 -1.26 -28.12 -4.28
N ILE A 563 -2.08 -27.22 -3.72
CA ILE A 563 -3.03 -26.43 -4.51
C ILE A 563 -2.31 -25.42 -5.41
N GLU A 564 -1.14 -24.94 -4.99
CA GLU A 564 -0.26 -24.07 -5.76
C GLU A 564 0.26 -24.77 -7.03
N GLU A 565 0.49 -26.08 -6.96
CA GLU A 565 0.89 -26.88 -8.13
C GLU A 565 -0.28 -27.01 -9.12
N VAL A 566 -1.50 -27.21 -8.63
CA VAL A 566 -2.72 -27.23 -9.46
C VAL A 566 -2.94 -25.85 -10.10
N ALA A 567 -2.75 -24.76 -9.36
CA ALA A 567 -2.88 -23.40 -9.87
C ALA A 567 -1.90 -23.09 -11.01
N LEU A 568 -0.69 -23.65 -10.95
CA LEU A 568 0.33 -23.48 -11.99
C LEU A 568 0.10 -24.38 -13.21
N LYS A 569 -0.27 -25.65 -13.01
CA LYS A 569 -0.34 -26.66 -14.07
C LYS A 569 -1.71 -26.77 -14.74
N THR A 570 -2.77 -26.64 -13.95
CA THR A 570 -4.16 -26.86 -14.37
C THR A 570 -5.08 -25.82 -13.73
N PRO A 571 -4.88 -24.51 -14.02
CA PRO A 571 -5.64 -23.43 -13.39
C PRO A 571 -7.16 -23.55 -13.60
N ASP A 572 -7.59 -24.11 -14.73
CA ASP A 572 -9.02 -24.33 -15.05
C ASP A 572 -9.72 -25.31 -14.10
N ARG A 573 -8.95 -26.11 -13.34
CA ARG A 573 -9.47 -27.00 -12.30
C ARG A 573 -9.62 -26.30 -10.95
N ILE A 574 -9.29 -25.02 -10.84
CA ILE A 574 -9.56 -24.20 -9.65
C ILE A 574 -10.68 -23.23 -9.96
N LYS A 575 -11.66 -23.14 -9.07
CA LYS A 575 -12.73 -22.15 -9.16
C LYS A 575 -12.83 -21.33 -7.88
N HIS A 576 -13.01 -20.03 -8.08
CA HIS A 576 -13.21 -19.04 -7.04
C HIS A 576 -14.70 -18.67 -6.97
N PHE A 577 -15.35 -18.90 -5.85
CA PHE A 577 -16.72 -18.46 -5.60
C PHE A 577 -16.67 -17.31 -4.61
N LYS A 578 -16.83 -16.09 -5.12
CA LYS A 578 -16.88 -14.86 -4.33
C LYS A 578 -18.30 -14.65 -3.82
N PHE A 579 -18.42 -14.21 -2.57
CA PHE A 579 -19.70 -13.94 -1.94
C PHE A 579 -19.59 -12.78 -0.94
N ASP A 580 -20.72 -12.14 -0.67
CA ASP A 580 -20.77 -11.04 0.29
C ASP A 580 -20.69 -11.56 1.73
N ILE A 581 -19.96 -10.85 2.59
CA ILE A 581 -19.72 -11.26 3.97
C ILE A 581 -20.98 -11.22 4.84
N PHE A 582 -21.92 -10.31 4.54
CA PHE A 582 -23.17 -10.14 5.26
C PHE A 582 -24.22 -11.15 4.80
N ASP A 583 -24.32 -11.37 3.48
CA ASP A 583 -25.27 -12.34 2.92
C ASP A 583 -24.81 -13.80 3.14
N GLY A 584 -23.50 -14.03 3.13
CA GLY A 584 -22.92 -15.37 3.29
C GLY A 584 -23.11 -16.29 2.08
N ILE A 585 -23.01 -17.60 2.32
CA ILE A 585 -23.14 -18.60 1.26
C ILE A 585 -24.61 -18.99 1.08
N SER A 586 -25.19 -18.62 -0.06
CA SER A 586 -26.52 -19.09 -0.46
C SER A 586 -26.56 -20.60 -0.76
N ASP A 587 -27.73 -21.23 -0.60
CA ASP A 587 -27.93 -22.65 -0.94
C ASP A 587 -27.51 -22.96 -2.39
N LYS A 588 -27.85 -22.06 -3.32
CA LYS A 588 -27.47 -22.20 -4.72
C LYS A 588 -25.95 -22.23 -4.90
N MET A 589 -25.23 -21.34 -4.23
CA MET A 589 -23.77 -21.30 -4.32
C MET A 589 -23.14 -22.55 -3.71
N ALA A 590 -23.64 -23.01 -2.56
CA ALA A 590 -23.15 -24.23 -1.93
C ALA A 590 -23.33 -25.46 -2.83
N LEU A 591 -24.46 -25.53 -3.53
CA LEU A 591 -24.75 -26.54 -4.54
C LEU A 591 -23.83 -26.41 -5.77
N ASP A 592 -23.59 -25.19 -6.26
CA ASP A 592 -22.67 -24.94 -7.38
C ASP A 592 -21.22 -25.33 -7.03
N VAL A 593 -20.80 -25.16 -5.77
CA VAL A 593 -19.52 -25.66 -5.26
C VAL A 593 -19.50 -27.19 -5.27
N ALA A 594 -20.54 -27.84 -4.73
CA ALA A 594 -20.62 -29.30 -4.72
C ALA A 594 -20.61 -29.91 -6.14
N ASP A 595 -21.28 -29.26 -7.09
CA ASP A 595 -21.29 -29.65 -8.51
C ASP A 595 -19.92 -29.47 -9.17
N PHE A 596 -19.24 -28.35 -8.91
CA PHE A 596 -17.89 -28.12 -9.42
C PHE A 596 -16.88 -29.10 -8.84
N LEU A 597 -17.05 -29.42 -7.56
CA LEU A 597 -16.32 -30.49 -6.89
C LEU A 597 -16.79 -31.87 -7.33
N GLU A 598 -17.69 -32.02 -8.32
CA GLU A 598 -18.18 -33.26 -8.94
C GLU A 598 -18.96 -34.26 -8.02
N PHE A 599 -19.48 -33.81 -6.86
CA PHE A 599 -20.34 -34.63 -6.00
C PHE A 599 -21.73 -34.83 -6.61
N LYS A 600 -22.34 -36.01 -6.41
CA LYS A 600 -23.60 -36.41 -7.07
C LYS A 600 -24.63 -36.95 -6.10
N GLY A 601 -25.90 -36.89 -6.50
CA GLY A 601 -27.01 -37.49 -5.75
C GLY A 601 -27.13 -36.93 -4.34
N SER A 602 -27.30 -37.79 -3.34
CA SER A 602 -27.36 -37.38 -1.93
C SER A 602 -26.07 -36.75 -1.41
N LEU A 603 -24.92 -37.10 -1.99
CA LEU A 603 -23.62 -36.55 -1.59
C LEU A 603 -23.46 -35.10 -2.02
N ARG A 604 -24.10 -34.70 -3.12
CA ARG A 604 -24.13 -33.30 -3.57
C ARG A 604 -24.77 -32.40 -2.50
N GLU A 605 -25.94 -32.81 -2.00
CA GLU A 605 -26.67 -32.10 -0.95
C GLU A 605 -25.90 -32.11 0.37
N GLU A 606 -25.25 -33.23 0.70
CA GLU A 606 -24.40 -33.33 1.88
C GLU A 606 -23.17 -32.41 1.80
N THR A 607 -22.49 -32.35 0.66
CA THR A 607 -21.35 -31.45 0.43
C THR A 607 -21.77 -29.99 0.50
N ALA A 608 -22.91 -29.61 -0.11
CA ALA A 608 -23.42 -28.24 -0.03
C ALA A 608 -23.69 -27.83 1.43
N LYS A 609 -24.28 -28.72 2.23
CA LYS A 609 -24.47 -28.47 3.66
C LYS A 609 -23.14 -28.27 4.39
N GLN A 610 -22.11 -29.08 4.10
CA GLN A 610 -20.79 -28.90 4.71
C GLN A 610 -20.12 -27.60 4.27
N VAL A 611 -20.27 -27.17 3.02
CA VAL A 611 -19.78 -25.87 2.53
C VAL A 611 -20.36 -24.71 3.36
N GLN A 612 -21.66 -24.75 3.66
CA GLN A 612 -22.28 -23.74 4.53
C GLN A 612 -21.76 -23.82 5.97
N GLN A 613 -21.61 -25.03 6.53
CA GLN A 613 -21.04 -25.22 7.86
C GLN A 613 -19.60 -24.70 7.96
N PHE A 614 -18.79 -24.85 6.90
CA PHE A 614 -17.45 -24.29 6.84
C PHE A 614 -17.45 -22.77 6.93
N TRP A 615 -18.36 -22.09 6.25
CA TRP A 615 -18.50 -20.64 6.36
C TRP A 615 -18.96 -20.18 7.72
N ASP A 616 -19.95 -20.87 8.30
CA ASP A 616 -20.43 -20.53 9.64
C ASP A 616 -19.33 -20.70 10.69
N MET A 617 -18.54 -21.77 10.57
CA MET A 617 -17.35 -21.96 11.41
C MET A 617 -16.32 -20.87 11.15
N PHE A 618 -15.96 -20.60 9.89
CA PHE A 618 -14.96 -19.60 9.50
C PHE A 618 -15.24 -18.25 10.16
N LYS A 619 -16.49 -17.78 10.10
CA LYS A 619 -16.92 -16.55 10.79
C LYS A 619 -16.85 -16.67 12.30
N LYS A 620 -17.38 -17.76 12.86
CA LYS A 620 -17.55 -17.92 14.31
C LYS A 620 -16.23 -17.97 15.06
N VAL A 621 -15.20 -18.51 14.44
CA VAL A 621 -13.86 -18.65 15.03
C VAL A 621 -12.90 -17.53 14.62
N ASP A 622 -13.37 -16.53 13.86
CA ASP A 622 -12.53 -15.47 13.28
C ASP A 622 -11.34 -16.03 12.48
N ALA A 623 -11.60 -16.99 11.60
CA ALA A 623 -10.58 -17.54 10.72
C ALA A 623 -10.21 -16.55 9.61
N THR A 624 -8.96 -16.59 9.18
CA THR A 624 -8.48 -15.91 7.96
C THR A 624 -8.34 -16.87 6.78
N GLN A 625 -8.13 -18.16 7.08
CA GLN A 625 -8.11 -19.27 6.14
C GLN A 625 -8.63 -20.53 6.84
N LEU A 626 -9.52 -21.27 6.18
CA LEU A 626 -9.93 -22.62 6.55
C LEU A 626 -9.78 -23.49 5.31
N GLU A 627 -8.86 -24.44 5.35
CA GLU A 627 -8.48 -25.30 4.24
C GLU A 627 -8.72 -26.77 4.60
N ILE A 628 -9.41 -27.50 3.74
CA ILE A 628 -9.65 -28.95 3.83
C ILE A 628 -9.02 -29.61 2.60
N ASN A 629 -7.98 -30.40 2.84
CA ASN A 629 -7.24 -31.07 1.78
C ASN A 629 -6.75 -32.46 2.23
N PRO A 630 -7.48 -33.56 1.95
CA PRO A 630 -8.66 -33.63 1.08
C PRO A 630 -10.02 -33.61 1.82
N LEU A 631 -11.03 -33.06 1.14
CA LEU A 631 -12.45 -33.37 1.35
C LEU A 631 -12.81 -34.59 0.48
N VAL A 632 -13.26 -35.67 1.12
CA VAL A 632 -13.31 -37.00 0.51
C VAL A 632 -14.73 -37.51 0.34
N GLU A 633 -14.97 -38.17 -0.80
CA GLU A 633 -16.07 -39.13 -0.97
C GLU A 633 -15.61 -40.53 -0.61
N THR A 634 -16.33 -41.20 0.29
CA THR A 634 -16.01 -42.55 0.75
C THR A 634 -16.79 -43.62 -0.02
N ALA A 635 -16.25 -44.85 -0.04
CA ALA A 635 -16.90 -45.99 -0.69
C ALA A 635 -18.25 -46.37 -0.07
N ASP A 636 -18.47 -46.03 1.21
CA ASP A 636 -19.75 -46.21 1.90
C ASP A 636 -20.71 -45.02 1.75
N GLY A 637 -20.39 -44.05 0.87
CA GLY A 637 -21.27 -42.96 0.50
C GLY A 637 -21.37 -41.87 1.57
N GLN A 638 -20.23 -41.41 2.08
CA GLN A 638 -20.12 -40.27 3.00
C GLN A 638 -19.21 -39.18 2.44
N VAL A 639 -19.38 -37.96 2.93
CA VAL A 639 -18.47 -36.84 2.67
C VAL A 639 -17.69 -36.53 3.94
N ILE A 640 -16.37 -36.75 3.93
CA ILE A 640 -15.51 -36.68 5.12
C ILE A 640 -14.34 -35.74 4.91
N SER A 641 -14.10 -34.84 5.87
CA SER A 641 -12.86 -34.04 5.94
C SER A 641 -11.73 -34.89 6.53
N VAL A 642 -10.72 -35.21 5.71
CA VAL A 642 -9.61 -36.11 6.12
C VAL A 642 -8.43 -35.35 6.70
N ASP A 643 -8.18 -34.12 6.26
CA ASP A 643 -7.18 -33.22 6.82
C ASP A 643 -7.73 -31.79 6.82
N GLY A 644 -7.26 -30.98 7.76
CA GLY A 644 -7.76 -29.61 7.93
C GLY A 644 -6.70 -28.70 8.50
N LYS A 645 -6.53 -27.53 7.89
CA LYS A 645 -5.64 -26.47 8.32
C LYS A 645 -6.45 -25.18 8.50
N ILE A 646 -6.30 -24.54 9.66
CA ILE A 646 -7.03 -23.32 9.99
C ILE A 646 -6.03 -22.27 10.47
N GLN A 647 -6.13 -21.08 9.90
CA GLN A 647 -5.42 -19.88 10.33
C GLN A 647 -6.44 -18.88 10.90
N PHE A 648 -6.06 -18.20 11.98
CA PHE A 648 -6.92 -17.30 12.72
C PHE A 648 -6.47 -15.85 12.57
N ASP A 649 -7.38 -14.91 12.83
CA ASP A 649 -7.03 -13.50 13.01
C ASP A 649 -6.52 -13.27 14.44
N ASP A 650 -5.23 -12.95 14.58
CA ASP A 650 -4.64 -12.60 15.88
C ASP A 650 -5.35 -11.42 16.53
N ASN A 651 -5.91 -10.49 15.74
CA ASN A 651 -6.66 -9.35 16.28
C ASN A 651 -7.98 -9.75 16.94
N ALA A 652 -8.48 -10.96 16.68
CA ALA A 652 -9.66 -11.51 17.33
C ALA A 652 -9.34 -12.27 18.64
N ALA A 653 -8.08 -12.35 19.06
CA ALA A 653 -7.68 -13.10 20.25
C ALA A 653 -8.46 -12.72 21.52
N PHE A 654 -8.79 -11.44 21.68
CA PHE A 654 -9.55 -10.95 22.84
C PHE A 654 -10.95 -11.59 22.98
N ARG A 655 -11.55 -12.02 21.85
CA ARG A 655 -12.86 -12.70 21.81
C ARG A 655 -12.79 -14.19 21.50
N GLN A 656 -11.61 -14.71 21.12
CA GLN A 656 -11.36 -16.12 20.82
C GLN A 656 -10.43 -16.81 21.84
N GLN A 657 -10.50 -16.41 23.12
CA GLN A 657 -9.57 -16.86 24.18
C GLN A 657 -9.41 -18.38 24.28
N HIS A 658 -10.47 -19.15 24.06
CA HIS A 658 -10.43 -20.62 24.10
C HIS A 658 -9.57 -21.25 22.98
N ILE A 659 -9.57 -20.64 21.79
CA ILE A 659 -8.78 -21.09 20.64
C ILE A 659 -7.32 -20.72 20.86
N PHE A 660 -7.04 -19.49 21.29
CA PHE A 660 -5.67 -19.03 21.57
C PHE A 660 -5.04 -19.74 22.77
N ALA A 661 -5.84 -20.21 23.73
CA ALA A 661 -5.35 -21.09 24.80
C ALA A 661 -4.85 -22.46 24.30
N SER A 662 -5.22 -22.84 23.07
CA SER A 662 -4.80 -24.08 22.42
C SER A 662 -3.51 -23.92 21.59
N GLN A 663 -2.91 -22.72 21.58
CA GLN A 663 -1.67 -22.46 20.84
C GLN A 663 -0.54 -23.36 21.32
N ASP A 664 0.10 -24.05 20.37
CA ASP A 664 1.28 -24.87 20.64
C ASP A 664 2.55 -24.08 20.32
N PHE A 665 3.25 -23.64 21.37
CA PHE A 665 4.53 -22.93 21.26
C PHE A 665 5.74 -23.88 21.14
N SER A 666 5.54 -25.20 21.07
CA SER A 666 6.65 -26.15 21.06
C SER A 666 7.48 -26.13 19.78
N GLU A 667 6.96 -25.57 18.70
CA GLU A 667 7.64 -25.37 17.42
C GLU A 667 8.13 -23.93 17.20
N SER A 668 7.67 -22.99 18.03
CA SER A 668 8.13 -21.60 18.00
C SER A 668 9.56 -21.49 18.50
N ASP A 669 10.33 -20.54 17.97
CA ASP A 669 11.65 -20.23 18.52
C ASP A 669 11.47 -19.74 19.97
N PRO A 670 12.18 -20.34 20.97
CA PRO A 670 12.07 -19.90 22.37
C PRO A 670 12.33 -18.41 22.58
N ARG A 671 13.12 -17.78 21.68
CA ARG A 671 13.39 -16.34 21.68
C ARG A 671 12.18 -15.54 21.22
N GLU A 672 11.42 -16.04 20.24
CA GLU A 672 10.17 -15.41 19.79
C GLU A 672 9.10 -15.46 20.90
N VAL A 673 8.96 -16.62 21.56
CA VAL A 673 8.04 -16.79 22.70
C VAL A 673 8.41 -15.87 23.86
N GLU A 674 9.69 -15.70 24.16
CA GLU A 674 10.14 -14.78 25.20
C GLU A 674 9.95 -13.31 24.78
N ALA A 675 10.17 -12.97 23.51
CA ALA A 675 9.92 -11.63 22.97
C ALA A 675 8.46 -11.18 23.12
N GLU A 676 7.52 -12.07 22.83
CA GLU A 676 6.08 -11.79 22.91
C GLU A 676 5.65 -11.39 24.34
N LYS A 677 6.21 -12.01 25.38
CA LYS A 677 5.94 -11.66 26.80
C LYS A 677 6.29 -10.21 27.13
N HIS A 678 7.23 -9.63 26.39
CA HIS A 678 7.68 -8.24 26.55
C HIS A 678 7.11 -7.30 25.47
N LYS A 679 6.13 -7.78 24.69
CA LYS A 679 5.50 -7.06 23.57
C LYS A 679 6.52 -6.64 22.51
N LEU A 680 7.45 -7.52 22.19
CA LEU A 680 8.47 -7.35 21.16
C LEU A 680 8.14 -8.28 19.98
N ASN A 681 8.23 -7.76 18.76
CA ASN A 681 8.10 -8.59 17.56
C ASN A 681 9.51 -9.05 17.15
N TYR A 682 9.87 -10.29 17.46
CA TYR A 682 11.18 -10.88 17.13
C TYR A 682 11.00 -11.99 16.10
N ILE A 683 11.94 -12.13 15.16
CA ILE A 683 12.08 -13.32 14.32
C ILE A 683 13.55 -13.67 14.23
N GLY A 684 13.89 -14.92 14.56
CA GLY A 684 15.27 -15.40 14.49
C GLY A 684 15.73 -15.64 13.05
N MET A 685 16.96 -15.25 12.73
CA MET A 685 17.60 -15.51 11.43
C MET A 685 18.96 -16.21 11.61
N THR A 686 19.68 -16.46 10.52
CA THR A 686 20.95 -17.23 10.53
C THR A 686 22.20 -16.36 10.46
N GLY A 687 22.06 -15.03 10.47
CA GLY A 687 23.16 -14.10 10.37
C GLY A 687 23.91 -13.85 11.69
N ASN A 688 24.73 -12.81 11.68
CA ASN A 688 25.65 -12.46 12.77
C ASN A 688 25.56 -10.99 13.22
N ILE A 689 24.70 -10.17 12.62
CA ILE A 689 24.45 -8.79 13.06
C ILE A 689 23.05 -8.70 13.66
N GLY A 690 22.99 -8.51 14.98
CA GLY A 690 21.74 -8.31 15.69
C GLY A 690 21.14 -6.95 15.39
N CYS A 691 19.82 -6.87 15.26
CA CYS A 691 19.11 -5.63 14.95
C CYS A 691 18.11 -5.29 16.06
N LEU A 692 18.05 -4.02 16.46
CA LEU A 692 16.97 -3.46 17.30
C LEU A 692 16.45 -2.20 16.64
N VAL A 693 15.18 -2.23 16.24
CA VAL A 693 14.56 -1.16 15.44
C VAL A 693 13.16 -0.85 15.96
N ASN A 694 12.66 0.37 15.75
CA ASN A 694 11.26 0.71 15.98
C ASN A 694 10.51 0.86 14.64
N GLY A 695 9.44 0.09 14.49
CA GLY A 695 8.63 -0.03 13.28
C GLY A 695 9.09 -1.17 12.37
N ALA A 696 8.16 -2.07 12.03
CA ALA A 696 8.43 -3.23 11.17
C ALA A 696 9.04 -2.88 9.79
N GLY A 697 8.56 -1.81 9.14
CA GLY A 697 9.11 -1.35 7.86
C GLY A 697 10.59 -0.95 7.96
N LEU A 698 10.93 -0.18 9.01
CA LEU A 698 12.31 0.24 9.26
C LEU A 698 13.19 -0.95 9.67
N ALA A 699 12.64 -1.92 10.40
CA ALA A 699 13.35 -3.13 10.79
C ALA A 699 13.76 -3.95 9.55
N MET A 700 12.84 -4.17 8.60
CA MET A 700 13.13 -4.82 7.32
C MET A 700 14.16 -4.02 6.49
N ALA A 701 14.01 -2.69 6.39
CA ALA A 701 14.95 -1.86 5.64
C ALA A 701 16.37 -1.87 6.25
N THR A 702 16.46 -1.94 7.58
CA THR A 702 17.74 -2.04 8.30
C THR A 702 18.44 -3.37 7.99
N MET A 703 17.69 -4.47 8.01
CA MET A 703 18.19 -5.79 7.62
C MET A 703 18.67 -5.82 6.16
N ASP A 704 17.88 -5.25 5.26
CA ASP A 704 18.20 -5.17 3.83
C ASP A 704 19.48 -4.36 3.59
N LEU A 705 19.68 -3.25 4.30
CA LEU A 705 20.89 -2.43 4.20
C LEU A 705 22.13 -3.14 4.77
N ILE A 706 21.99 -3.85 5.90
CA ILE A 706 23.07 -4.71 6.40
C ILE A 706 23.48 -5.72 5.33
N LYS A 707 22.49 -6.38 4.71
CA LYS A 707 22.72 -7.37 3.65
C LYS A 707 23.35 -6.75 2.41
N LEU A 708 22.89 -5.56 2.00
CA LEU A 708 23.41 -4.82 0.85
C LEU A 708 24.90 -4.47 1.02
N HIS A 709 25.32 -4.14 2.25
CA HIS A 709 26.71 -3.85 2.59
C HIS A 709 27.55 -5.11 2.90
N GLY A 710 27.00 -6.31 2.69
CA GLY A 710 27.72 -7.58 2.81
C GLY A 710 27.69 -8.22 4.21
N GLY A 711 26.89 -7.69 5.13
CA GLY A 711 26.62 -8.32 6.42
C GLY A 711 25.48 -9.34 6.35
N GLU A 712 25.28 -10.08 7.44
CA GLU A 712 24.16 -11.03 7.56
C GLU A 712 23.31 -10.66 8.78
N PRO A 713 22.05 -10.20 8.62
CA PRO A 713 21.18 -9.90 9.75
C PRO A 713 20.85 -11.19 10.53
N ALA A 714 21.03 -11.15 11.85
CA ALA A 714 20.81 -12.27 12.76
C ALA A 714 19.37 -12.37 13.25
N ASN A 715 18.62 -11.27 13.19
CA ASN A 715 17.22 -11.23 13.59
C ASN A 715 16.48 -10.06 12.94
N PHE A 716 15.16 -10.20 12.87
CA PHE A 716 14.22 -9.09 12.85
C PHE A 716 13.84 -8.78 14.31
N LEU A 717 13.83 -7.51 14.71
CA LEU A 717 13.23 -7.12 16.00
C LEU A 717 12.66 -5.69 15.93
N ASP A 718 11.35 -5.60 16.11
CA ASP A 718 10.60 -4.35 16.25
C ASP A 718 10.16 -4.14 17.71
N VAL A 719 10.60 -3.03 18.30
CA VAL A 719 10.25 -2.62 19.68
C VAL A 719 8.97 -1.78 19.77
N GLY A 720 8.38 -1.40 18.64
CA GLY A 720 7.15 -0.60 18.55
C GLY A 720 7.32 0.90 18.83
N GLY A 721 6.22 1.65 18.67
CA GLY A 721 6.20 3.12 18.82
C GLY A 721 6.09 3.65 20.26
N GLY A 722 5.66 2.81 21.21
CA GLY A 722 5.47 3.16 22.63
C GLY A 722 6.53 2.54 23.56
N VAL A 723 7.75 2.37 23.06
CA VAL A 723 8.82 1.60 23.70
C VAL A 723 9.28 2.18 25.04
N GLN A 724 9.40 1.31 26.04
CA GLN A 724 9.94 1.62 27.38
C GLN A 724 11.36 1.08 27.59
N GLU A 725 12.09 1.64 28.57
CA GLU A 725 13.48 1.23 28.87
C GLU A 725 13.61 -0.28 29.16
N ASN A 726 12.63 -0.87 29.85
CA ASN A 726 12.65 -2.31 30.15
C ASN A 726 12.50 -3.17 28.89
N GLN A 727 11.71 -2.73 27.90
CA GLN A 727 11.57 -3.46 26.64
C GLN A 727 12.89 -3.46 25.84
N VAL A 728 13.61 -2.34 25.85
CA VAL A 728 14.96 -2.25 25.26
C VAL A 728 15.92 -3.22 25.94
N TYR A 729 15.91 -3.28 27.29
CA TYR A 729 16.71 -4.25 28.04
C TYR A 729 16.43 -5.71 27.63
N HIS A 730 15.15 -6.09 27.57
CA HIS A 730 14.76 -7.44 27.16
C HIS A 730 15.14 -7.74 25.70
N ALA A 731 15.02 -6.76 24.80
CA ALA A 731 15.47 -6.89 23.41
C ALA A 731 16.98 -7.18 23.31
N PHE A 732 17.82 -6.45 24.06
CA PHE A 732 19.26 -6.74 24.12
C PHE A 732 19.55 -8.13 24.68
N LYS A 733 18.84 -8.54 25.75
CA LYS A 733 18.98 -9.89 26.32
C LYS A 733 18.63 -10.98 25.30
N LEU A 734 17.61 -10.77 24.47
CA LEU A 734 17.23 -11.69 23.40
C LEU A 734 18.29 -11.77 22.31
N ILE A 735 18.74 -10.61 21.80
CA ILE A 735 19.76 -10.55 20.74
C ILE A 735 21.07 -11.20 21.22
N THR A 736 21.52 -10.88 22.43
CA THR A 736 22.77 -11.42 22.99
C THR A 736 22.69 -12.88 23.43
N SER A 737 21.48 -13.47 23.51
CA SER A 737 21.32 -14.90 23.75
C SER A 737 21.71 -15.75 22.53
N ASP A 738 21.76 -15.15 21.33
CA ASP A 738 22.23 -15.82 20.13
C ASP A 738 23.76 -15.71 20.00
N TRP A 739 24.43 -16.85 20.13
CA TRP A 739 25.87 -16.98 20.03
C TRP A 739 26.43 -16.65 18.64
N ASN A 740 25.59 -16.63 17.60
CA ASN A 740 25.99 -16.20 16.25
C ASN A 740 26.15 -14.67 16.14
N VAL A 741 25.50 -13.89 17.02
CA VAL A 741 25.58 -12.44 16.99
C VAL A 741 26.99 -11.97 17.39
N LYS A 742 27.62 -11.21 16.49
CA LYS A 742 28.97 -10.65 16.63
C LYS A 742 29.00 -9.13 16.68
N ALA A 743 27.94 -8.46 16.24
CA ALA A 743 27.74 -7.02 16.36
C ALA A 743 26.24 -6.71 16.47
N ILE A 744 25.89 -5.54 17.01
CA ILE A 744 24.50 -5.07 17.10
C ILE A 744 24.37 -3.71 16.41
N LEU A 745 23.33 -3.57 15.58
CA LEU A 745 22.86 -2.29 15.07
C LEU A 745 21.53 -1.91 15.76
N VAL A 746 21.55 -0.82 16.52
CA VAL A 746 20.35 -0.13 16.97
C VAL A 746 20.04 0.98 15.98
N ASN A 747 18.88 0.90 15.33
CA ASN A 747 18.39 1.97 14.46
C ASN A 747 17.01 2.41 14.94
N VAL A 748 16.95 3.58 15.57
CA VAL A 748 15.68 4.15 16.01
C VAL A 748 15.41 5.49 15.34
N PHE A 749 14.20 5.60 14.79
CA PHE A 749 13.65 6.86 14.32
C PHE A 749 12.54 7.34 15.27
N GLY A 750 12.88 8.29 16.12
CA GLY A 750 12.03 8.92 17.12
C GLY A 750 10.99 9.85 16.52
N GLY A 751 9.85 9.29 16.11
CA GLY A 751 8.60 10.05 15.95
C GLY A 751 7.92 10.20 17.32
N ILE A 752 7.03 9.26 17.64
CA ILE A 752 6.38 9.13 18.95
C ILE A 752 7.37 8.62 20.02
N VAL A 753 8.40 7.88 19.60
CA VAL A 753 9.46 7.35 20.48
C VAL A 753 10.42 8.47 20.90
N ASN A 754 10.66 8.60 22.19
CA ASN A 754 11.67 9.50 22.74
C ASN A 754 13.05 8.84 22.69
N CYS A 755 13.99 9.37 21.88
CA CYS A 755 15.33 8.78 21.73
C CYS A 755 16.10 8.69 23.04
N ALA A 756 15.84 9.57 24.02
CA ALA A 756 16.51 9.53 25.31
C ALA A 756 16.08 8.31 26.16
N VAL A 757 14.83 7.83 26.00
CA VAL A 757 14.35 6.58 26.62
C VAL A 757 15.13 5.39 26.06
N ILE A 758 15.32 5.36 24.73
CA ILE A 758 16.13 4.33 24.08
C ILE A 758 17.58 4.38 24.56
N ALA A 759 18.20 5.56 24.59
CA ALA A 759 19.57 5.71 25.06
C ALA A 759 19.75 5.22 26.50
N ARG A 760 18.83 5.55 27.43
CA ARG A 760 18.87 5.03 28.80
C ARG A 760 18.64 3.51 28.85
N GLY A 761 17.72 2.98 28.04
CA GLY A 761 17.52 1.55 27.87
C GLY A 761 18.78 0.81 27.42
N ILE A 762 19.49 1.36 26.42
CA ILE A 762 20.79 0.86 25.96
C ILE A 762 21.81 0.87 27.11
N MET A 763 21.92 1.98 27.83
CA MET A 763 22.86 2.11 28.94
C MET A 763 22.59 1.12 30.07
N ASN A 764 21.31 0.89 30.39
CA ASN A 764 20.91 -0.10 31.38
C ASN A 764 21.27 -1.52 30.91
N ALA A 765 21.04 -1.83 29.62
CA ALA A 765 21.41 -3.11 29.03
C ALA A 765 22.92 -3.37 29.07
N LEU A 766 23.74 -2.39 28.67
CA LEU A 766 25.20 -2.53 28.67
C LEU A 766 25.75 -2.80 30.08
N LYS A 767 25.27 -2.08 31.10
CA LYS A 767 25.68 -2.27 32.50
C LYS A 767 25.32 -3.65 33.05
N SER A 768 24.16 -4.17 32.69
CA SER A 768 23.63 -5.41 33.25
C SER A 768 24.08 -6.68 32.50
N ILE A 769 24.29 -6.60 31.19
CA ILE A 769 24.57 -7.77 30.33
C ILE A 769 26.09 -7.99 30.14
N GLN A 770 26.95 -7.01 30.45
CA GLN A 770 28.41 -7.07 30.22
C GLN A 770 28.75 -7.46 28.77
N MET A 771 28.27 -6.65 27.83
CA MET A 771 28.36 -6.95 26.41
C MET A 771 29.78 -6.68 25.87
N THR A 772 30.36 -7.67 25.19
CA THR A 772 31.70 -7.57 24.57
C THR A 772 31.66 -7.36 23.06
N ILE A 773 30.47 -7.48 22.45
CA ILE A 773 30.26 -7.31 21.02
C ILE A 773 30.05 -5.83 20.64
N PRO A 774 30.57 -5.36 19.49
CA PRO A 774 30.44 -3.97 19.06
C PRO A 774 28.97 -3.53 18.92
N LEU A 775 28.70 -2.30 19.34
CA LEU A 775 27.39 -1.68 19.25
C LEU A 775 27.45 -0.45 18.35
N VAL A 776 26.70 -0.48 17.26
CA VAL A 776 26.45 0.68 16.40
C VAL A 776 25.06 1.23 16.69
N VAL A 777 24.96 2.53 16.91
CA VAL A 777 23.70 3.19 17.25
C VAL A 777 23.44 4.34 16.29
N ARG A 778 22.28 4.31 15.66
CA ARG A 778 21.71 5.42 14.90
C ARG A 778 20.39 5.82 15.55
N LEU A 779 20.35 7.03 16.10
CA LEU A 779 19.14 7.65 16.64
C LEU A 779 18.86 8.91 15.83
N GLU A 780 17.63 9.09 15.38
CA GLU A 780 17.16 10.32 14.73
C GLU A 780 15.76 10.69 15.24
N GLY A 781 15.41 11.98 15.25
CA GLY A 781 14.09 12.46 15.69
C GLY A 781 14.02 13.01 17.13
N ASN A 782 12.89 12.77 17.82
CA ASN A 782 12.56 13.42 19.10
C ASN A 782 13.61 13.16 20.20
N ASN A 783 14.10 14.23 20.83
CA ASN A 783 15.16 14.23 21.86
C ASN A 783 16.49 13.55 21.45
N VAL A 784 16.81 13.50 20.16
CA VAL A 784 18.05 12.91 19.66
C VAL A 784 19.31 13.56 20.23
N LYS A 785 19.33 14.89 20.43
CA LYS A 785 20.49 15.61 20.99
C LYS A 785 20.83 15.12 22.39
N GLU A 786 19.81 14.99 23.25
CA GLU A 786 19.97 14.46 24.60
C GLU A 786 20.36 12.98 24.58
N ALA A 787 19.78 12.19 23.68
CA ALA A 787 20.12 10.80 23.52
C ALA A 787 21.60 10.59 23.10
N LYS A 788 22.09 11.36 22.13
CA LYS A 788 23.50 11.35 21.71
C LYS A 788 24.41 11.76 22.87
N ARG A 789 24.04 12.79 23.64
CA ARG A 789 24.76 13.19 24.86
C ARG A 789 24.85 12.06 25.90
N ILE A 790 23.74 11.37 26.18
CA ILE A 790 23.70 10.21 27.11
C ILE A 790 24.66 9.10 26.66
N LEU A 791 24.71 8.82 25.36
CA LEU A 791 25.58 7.78 24.80
C LEU A 791 27.06 8.20 24.81
N GLU A 792 27.38 9.45 24.45
CA GLU A 792 28.76 9.96 24.42
C GLU A 792 29.38 10.11 25.82
N GLU A 793 28.59 10.57 26.81
CA GLU A 793 29.05 10.72 28.20
C GLU A 793 29.21 9.39 28.94
N SER A 794 28.73 8.28 28.36
CA SER A 794 28.76 6.97 29.01
C SER A 794 30.16 6.39 29.20
N GLY A 795 31.10 6.77 28.33
CA GLY A 795 32.43 6.15 28.24
C GLY A 795 32.44 4.72 27.68
N GLU A 796 31.29 4.20 27.25
CA GLU A 796 31.17 2.88 26.61
C GLU A 796 31.61 2.94 25.14
N ASN A 797 32.09 1.80 24.61
CA ASN A 797 32.51 1.69 23.21
C ASN A 797 31.29 1.58 22.26
N ILE A 798 30.61 2.70 22.06
CA ILE A 798 29.42 2.82 21.21
C ILE A 798 29.76 3.62 19.96
N ILE A 799 29.51 3.05 18.78
CA ILE A 799 29.76 3.71 17.50
C ILE A 799 28.47 4.43 17.07
N ILE A 800 28.48 5.76 17.09
CA ILE A 800 27.33 6.55 16.64
C ILE A 800 27.39 6.74 15.12
N ALA A 801 26.25 6.58 14.44
CA ALA A 801 26.06 6.85 13.02
C ALA A 801 24.98 7.93 12.81
N ASN A 802 25.12 8.71 11.73
CA ASN A 802 24.23 9.84 11.45
C ASN A 802 23.05 9.44 10.56
N ASP A 803 23.27 8.51 9.64
CA ASP A 803 22.24 7.98 8.77
C ASP A 803 22.28 6.45 8.72
N LEU A 804 21.26 5.86 8.09
CA LEU A 804 21.08 4.41 8.08
C LEU A 804 22.13 3.69 7.20
N ASP A 805 22.57 4.31 6.10
CA ASP A 805 23.61 3.74 5.24
C ASP A 805 24.96 3.69 5.95
N GLU A 806 25.33 4.79 6.61
CA GLU A 806 26.52 4.89 7.45
C GLU A 806 26.48 3.87 8.59
N ALA A 807 25.32 3.71 9.24
CA ALA A 807 25.15 2.75 10.33
C ALA A 807 25.35 1.30 9.85
N ALA A 808 24.77 0.95 8.69
CA ALA A 808 24.94 -0.36 8.07
C ALA A 808 26.40 -0.63 7.67
N ARG A 809 27.07 0.32 7.00
CA ARG A 809 28.51 0.18 6.67
C ARG A 809 29.38 0.02 7.92
N LYS A 810 29.14 0.82 8.95
CA LYS A 810 29.89 0.78 10.21
C LYS A 810 29.71 -0.56 10.91
N VAL A 811 28.48 -1.06 11.06
CA VAL A 811 28.25 -2.33 11.77
C VAL A 811 28.88 -3.51 11.03
N VAL A 812 28.80 -3.55 9.70
CA VAL A 812 29.47 -4.58 8.90
C VAL A 812 30.98 -4.49 9.06
N ALA A 813 31.55 -3.29 9.04
CA ALA A 813 32.98 -3.09 9.23
C ALA A 813 33.50 -3.60 10.59
N THR A 814 32.65 -3.62 11.63
CA THR A 814 33.05 -4.16 12.97
C THR A 814 33.28 -5.67 13.01
N LEU A 815 32.83 -6.40 11.97
CA LEU A 815 33.06 -7.85 11.86
C LEU A 815 34.45 -8.21 11.31
N SER A 816 35.22 -7.20 10.87
CA SER A 816 36.48 -7.35 10.13
C SER A 816 37.70 -7.49 11.03
#